data_AF-A0A7I4ATU1-F1
#
_entry.id   AF-A0A7I4ATU1-F1
#
_cell.length_a   1.000
_cell.length_b   1.000
_cell.length_c   1.000
_cell.angle_alpha   90.00
_cell.angle_beta   90.00
_cell.angle_gamma   90.00
#
_symmetry.space_group_name_H-M   'P 1'
#
loop_
_entity.id
_entity.type
_entity.pdbx_description
1 polymer ?
#
loop_
_entity_poly.entity_id
_entity_poly.type
_entity_poly.pdbx_seq_one_letter_code
_entity_poly.pdbx_strand_id
1 'polypeptide(L)'
;MGSVKPSVRYRGSGVTSNVAESTGSNGVINGTPTTNGHINHLRHELSAFEKEEFDAQAYVHSKCQSMSEKDIRKLCGDLLDLKKSSAEEMRKSVYANYAAFIRTSREISDVEGEIVAMSNLLKSQAKLVRSLAESGVSTIASNTSVTDTEGKGLPQHETEPSQLEREAQAIPDSLDVLLAEKKINQALQILEEGDRLVAEAFHPNGHGGRMSSAAASQLQLALSERRARLAEQLAEATQQPFFRGSELRSALAALDKLGDGTRAHTLLLRSHHKRLQHNITGLRPSGTSYGGAYTAALSQLVFSAIAQASRDSVAVFGEEPAYASELVLWARSQTELFASLVKRNVLSSSAAAGGLRAAAECVQIALGHCLLLEDQGLALCPVLSKLVRPSVEQALDANLTRIEESVGALAAADDWVLSHPGAMLRGSYGTRSSYGAGHGSYVKLSSSAHRFNFMVQDFLEDVAPLISMQLGGPTLDGLSMLFDHYVDMLIKAVPSPGEDEEGGAPNGEVRKVRPATTESQQLALLANVSALADEFLPRAASKLVPGGMQTVMSRDDLRSATRRGRDRDQERHQLGTVAHRLPELKDWRRRLQREVDRLRDHLCRHHVLELIYFSDEPESQLSPDTYLNLDNGGGNPNWHQEPMPSLVFQALFHKLTSIQHTTAELLSGRERVVVVLLMRLTETLIIWLSEDQEFWNVIEDGENSLGPIGLQQFVLDMQFIIQVALNGRFSSRHMRQVVNDVTARAVTAFAATGSDPHSVLQEDEWFLNAAQEAVRVLLEEWNTQVGSPTASISAQSTSSFRSHGSE
;
A
#
# COMPACT_ATOMS: atom_id res chain seq x y z
N MET A 1 -53.82 13.69 -6.01
CA MET A 1 -53.90 12.38 -6.69
C MET A 1 -52.89 11.45 -6.03
N GLY A 2 -53.28 10.20 -5.81
CA GLY A 2 -52.67 9.29 -4.84
C GLY A 2 -51.22 8.88 -5.14
N SER A 3 -50.48 8.67 -4.05
CA SER A 3 -49.13 8.12 -4.03
C SER A 3 -49.15 6.67 -4.54
N VAL A 4 -48.58 6.44 -5.73
CA VAL A 4 -48.33 5.10 -6.26
C VAL A 4 -46.93 4.68 -5.81
N LYS A 5 -46.86 3.79 -4.82
CA LYS A 5 -45.64 3.08 -4.41
C LYS A 5 -45.40 1.89 -5.34
N PRO A 6 -44.15 1.59 -5.76
CA PRO A 6 -43.87 0.39 -6.54
C PRO A 6 -43.92 -0.83 -5.61
N SER A 7 -44.92 -1.68 -5.83
CA SER A 7 -45.01 -3.02 -5.22
C SER A 7 -44.08 -3.96 -5.99
N VAL A 8 -43.02 -4.45 -5.32
CA VAL A 8 -42.19 -5.54 -5.85
C VAL A 8 -42.97 -6.85 -5.73
N ARG A 9 -43.77 -7.16 -6.75
CA ARG A 9 -44.33 -8.50 -6.95
C ARG A 9 -43.26 -9.38 -7.59
N TYR A 10 -42.80 -10.37 -6.84
CA TYR A 10 -41.99 -11.47 -7.35
C TYR A 10 -42.85 -12.30 -8.30
N ARG A 11 -42.60 -12.21 -9.60
CA ARG A 11 -43.23 -13.07 -10.62
C ARG A 11 -42.38 -14.34 -10.73
N GLY A 12 -42.89 -15.44 -10.19
CA GLY A 12 -42.35 -16.77 -10.46
C GLY A 12 -42.47 -17.09 -11.94
N SER A 13 -41.34 -17.21 -12.62
CA SER A 13 -41.26 -17.69 -14.00
C SER A 13 -40.98 -19.18 -13.96
N GLY A 14 -42.05 -19.97 -13.87
CA GLY A 14 -42.00 -21.39 -14.22
C GLY A 14 -41.77 -21.52 -15.71
N VAL A 15 -40.63 -22.09 -16.11
CA VAL A 15 -40.43 -22.61 -17.45
C VAL A 15 -40.71 -24.11 -17.38
N THR A 16 -41.84 -24.48 -17.96
CA THR A 16 -42.22 -25.86 -18.27
C THR A 16 -41.33 -26.37 -19.40
N SER A 17 -40.48 -27.35 -19.14
CA SER A 17 -39.99 -28.27 -20.17
C SER A 17 -40.36 -29.70 -19.78
N ASN A 18 -41.36 -30.24 -20.48
CA ASN A 18 -41.68 -31.66 -20.51
C ASN A 18 -40.48 -32.44 -21.02
N VAL A 19 -39.97 -33.40 -20.24
CA VAL A 19 -39.39 -34.65 -20.77
C VAL A 19 -39.75 -35.80 -19.84
N ALA A 20 -40.16 -36.89 -20.48
CA ALA A 20 -40.78 -38.10 -20.00
C ALA A 20 -40.05 -38.87 -18.89
N GLU A 21 -40.87 -39.58 -18.12
CA GLU A 21 -40.52 -40.74 -17.30
C GLU A 21 -39.74 -41.79 -18.12
N SER A 22 -38.61 -42.24 -17.57
CA SER A 22 -38.19 -43.64 -17.74
C SER A 22 -37.44 -44.11 -16.50
N THR A 23 -37.94 -45.19 -15.95
CA THR A 23 -37.43 -45.97 -14.82
C THR A 23 -36.14 -46.72 -15.17
N GLY A 24 -35.15 -46.76 -14.27
CA GLY A 24 -34.06 -47.74 -14.37
C GLY A 24 -32.82 -47.51 -13.51
N SER A 25 -32.74 -48.25 -12.40
CA SER A 25 -31.56 -48.96 -11.85
C SER A 25 -30.28 -48.20 -11.41
N ASN A 26 -30.06 -48.24 -10.09
CA ASN A 26 -28.80 -48.48 -9.35
C ASN A 26 -27.45 -48.04 -9.95
N GLY A 27 -26.82 -47.06 -9.27
CA GLY A 27 -25.38 -46.79 -9.36
C GLY A 27 -24.93 -45.90 -8.20
N VAL A 28 -24.36 -46.51 -7.17
CA VAL A 28 -23.78 -45.86 -5.98
C VAL A 28 -22.53 -45.06 -6.37
N ILE A 29 -22.54 -43.73 -6.16
CA ILE A 29 -21.32 -42.94 -5.95
C ILE A 29 -21.62 -41.85 -4.90
N ASN A 30 -20.91 -41.93 -3.78
CA ASN A 30 -20.95 -40.97 -2.67
C ASN A 30 -20.50 -39.57 -3.13
N GLY A 31 -21.40 -38.60 -3.05
CA GLY A 31 -21.09 -37.17 -3.12
C GLY A 31 -21.97 -36.42 -2.12
N THR A 32 -21.38 -35.96 -1.03
CA THR A 32 -22.05 -35.18 0.04
C THR A 32 -22.67 -33.87 -0.49
N PRO A 33 -23.94 -33.54 -0.17
CA PRO A 33 -24.54 -32.26 -0.53
C PRO A 33 -24.25 -31.21 0.54
N THR A 34 -23.07 -30.57 0.50
CA THR A 34 -22.67 -29.55 1.50
C THR A 34 -23.06 -28.11 1.13
N THR A 35 -23.61 -27.86 -0.06
CA THR A 35 -23.83 -26.49 -0.56
C THR A 35 -25.20 -25.87 -0.19
N ASN A 36 -26.26 -26.67 -0.02
CA ASN A 36 -27.59 -26.12 0.32
C ASN A 36 -27.79 -25.84 1.82
N GLY A 37 -26.98 -26.42 2.71
CA GLY A 37 -27.06 -26.19 4.16
C GLY A 37 -26.57 -24.80 4.57
N HIS A 38 -25.50 -24.30 3.94
CA HIS A 38 -24.88 -23.02 4.27
C HIS A 38 -25.78 -21.82 3.92
N ILE A 39 -26.46 -21.86 2.77
CA ILE A 39 -27.31 -20.77 2.29
C ILE A 39 -28.54 -20.59 3.21
N ASN A 40 -29.14 -21.69 3.65
CA ASN A 40 -30.30 -21.65 4.55
C ASN A 40 -29.92 -21.21 5.97
N HIS A 41 -28.71 -21.57 6.43
CA HIS A 41 -28.20 -21.13 7.73
C HIS A 41 -27.92 -19.62 7.76
N LEU A 42 -27.29 -19.07 6.72
CA LEU A 42 -27.03 -17.63 6.63
C LEU A 42 -28.32 -16.82 6.53
N ARG A 43 -29.31 -17.32 5.79
CA ARG A 43 -30.60 -16.63 5.64
C ARG A 43 -31.37 -16.53 6.96
N HIS A 44 -31.27 -17.57 7.79
CA HIS A 44 -31.86 -17.55 9.12
C HIS A 44 -31.16 -16.53 10.04
N GLU A 45 -29.83 -16.42 9.96
CA GLU A 45 -29.03 -15.45 10.73
C GLU A 45 -29.24 -13.99 10.27
N LEU A 46 -29.47 -13.77 8.97
CA LEU A 46 -29.71 -12.44 8.40
C LEU A 46 -31.15 -11.92 8.63
N SER A 47 -32.11 -12.82 8.86
CA SER A 47 -33.53 -12.46 9.03
C SER A 47 -33.82 -11.47 10.17
N ALA A 48 -32.96 -11.41 11.19
CA ALA A 48 -33.05 -10.44 12.27
C ALA A 48 -32.72 -9.01 11.81
N PHE A 49 -31.81 -8.89 10.84
CA PHE A 49 -31.28 -7.62 10.32
C PHE A 49 -32.02 -7.10 9.08
N GLU A 50 -32.83 -7.95 8.43
CA GLU A 50 -33.62 -7.60 7.24
C GLU A 50 -34.95 -6.88 7.57
N LYS A 51 -35.27 -6.69 8.85
CA LYS A 51 -36.50 -5.99 9.27
C LYS A 51 -36.38 -4.48 9.02
N GLU A 52 -37.40 -3.87 8.39
CA GLU A 52 -37.42 -2.43 8.08
C GLU A 52 -37.28 -1.54 9.34
N GLU A 53 -37.67 -2.03 10.52
CA GLU A 53 -37.58 -1.34 11.81
C GLU A 53 -36.54 -1.97 12.75
N PHE A 54 -35.37 -2.36 12.23
CA PHE A 54 -34.30 -2.94 13.06
C PHE A 54 -33.71 -1.91 14.04
N ASP A 55 -33.89 -2.13 15.35
CA ASP A 55 -33.25 -1.34 16.40
C ASP A 55 -31.98 -2.04 16.92
N ALA A 56 -30.83 -1.46 16.55
CA ALA A 56 -29.52 -1.96 16.94
C ALA A 56 -29.28 -1.91 18.46
N GLN A 57 -29.81 -0.90 19.15
CA GLN A 57 -29.64 -0.76 20.61
C GLN A 57 -30.47 -1.82 21.35
N ALA A 58 -31.71 -2.04 20.91
CA ALA A 58 -32.56 -3.10 21.46
C ALA A 58 -31.97 -4.50 21.20
N TYR A 59 -31.39 -4.73 20.02
CA TYR A 59 -30.73 -5.99 19.67
C TYR A 59 -29.52 -6.28 20.57
N VAL A 60 -28.63 -5.30 20.73
CA VAL A 60 -27.45 -5.42 21.61
C VAL A 60 -27.88 -5.59 23.06
N HIS A 61 -28.86 -4.83 23.53
CA HIS A 61 -29.34 -4.92 24.91
C HIS A 61 -29.97 -6.29 25.20
N SER A 62 -30.84 -6.79 24.32
CA SER A 62 -31.46 -8.11 24.47
C SER A 62 -30.45 -9.25 24.40
N LYS A 63 -29.39 -9.13 23.59
CA LYS A 63 -28.42 -10.22 23.39
C LYS A 63 -27.31 -10.19 24.44
N CYS A 64 -26.82 -9.02 24.83
CA CYS A 64 -25.66 -8.87 25.71
C CYS A 64 -26.01 -8.81 27.21
N GLN A 65 -27.29 -8.66 27.58
CA GLN A 65 -27.70 -8.53 28.99
C GLN A 65 -27.31 -9.72 29.89
N SER A 66 -27.17 -10.93 29.32
CA SER A 66 -26.89 -12.16 30.07
C SER A 66 -25.59 -12.87 29.64
N MET A 67 -24.71 -12.20 28.90
CA MET A 67 -23.51 -12.81 28.31
C MET A 67 -22.23 -12.46 29.07
N SER A 68 -21.30 -13.42 29.18
CA SER A 68 -19.98 -13.17 29.75
C SER A 68 -19.09 -12.41 28.75
N GLU A 69 -18.01 -11.78 29.21
CA GLU A 69 -17.08 -11.05 28.35
C GLU A 69 -16.50 -11.92 27.22
N LYS A 70 -16.28 -13.21 27.49
CA LYS A 70 -15.81 -14.18 26.48
C LYS A 70 -16.88 -14.43 25.41
N ASP A 71 -18.14 -14.53 25.81
CA ASP A 71 -19.25 -14.77 24.89
C ASP A 71 -19.55 -13.53 24.05
N ILE A 72 -19.38 -12.32 24.62
CA ILE A 72 -19.49 -11.06 23.87
C ILE A 72 -18.39 -10.96 22.81
N ARG A 73 -17.13 -11.31 23.16
CA ARG A 73 -16.04 -11.35 22.17
C ARG A 73 -16.29 -12.36 21.06
N LYS A 74 -16.86 -13.52 21.39
CA LYS A 74 -17.26 -14.53 20.40
C LYS A 74 -18.37 -14.01 19.49
N LEU A 75 -19.42 -13.41 20.06
CA LEU A 75 -20.52 -12.79 19.31
C LEU A 75 -20.02 -11.68 18.37
N CYS A 76 -19.06 -10.85 18.80
CA CYS A 76 -18.44 -9.86 17.93
C CYS A 76 -17.68 -10.49 16.76
N GLY A 77 -16.98 -11.61 17.00
CA GLY A 77 -16.34 -12.41 15.94
C GLY A 77 -17.36 -12.94 14.94
N ASP A 78 -18.41 -13.60 15.44
CA ASP A 78 -19.48 -14.17 14.63
C ASP A 78 -20.19 -13.09 13.76
N LEU A 79 -20.42 -11.90 14.31
CA LEU A 79 -21.00 -10.77 13.56
C LEU A 79 -20.07 -10.20 12.48
N LEU A 80 -18.76 -10.20 12.73
CA LEU A 80 -17.76 -9.77 11.73
C LEU A 80 -17.66 -10.77 10.58
N ASP A 81 -17.72 -12.06 10.89
CA ASP A 81 -17.71 -13.13 9.90
C ASP A 81 -19.01 -13.12 9.07
N LEU A 82 -20.17 -12.92 9.71
CA LEU A 82 -21.45 -12.76 9.02
C LEU A 82 -21.46 -11.54 8.10
N LYS A 83 -20.89 -10.40 8.54
CA LYS A 83 -20.73 -9.20 7.70
C LYS A 83 -19.88 -9.49 6.46
N LYS A 84 -18.76 -10.19 6.64
CA LYS A 84 -17.86 -10.57 5.53
C LYS A 84 -18.58 -11.50 4.53
N SER A 85 -19.28 -12.51 5.04
CA SER A 85 -20.02 -13.47 4.21
C SER A 85 -21.18 -12.81 3.45
N SER A 86 -21.93 -11.90 4.11
CA SER A 86 -23.00 -11.11 3.48
C SER A 86 -22.48 -10.21 2.37
N ALA A 87 -21.35 -9.54 2.56
CA ALA A 87 -20.72 -8.71 1.53
C ALA A 87 -20.26 -9.54 0.31
N GLU A 88 -19.71 -10.73 0.54
CA GLU A 88 -19.32 -11.64 -0.54
C GLU A 88 -20.53 -12.17 -1.34
N GLU A 89 -21.64 -12.48 -0.66
CA GLU A 89 -22.87 -12.92 -1.33
C GLU A 89 -23.54 -11.79 -2.11
N MET A 90 -23.59 -10.58 -1.55
CA MET A 90 -24.04 -9.38 -2.27
C MET A 90 -23.18 -9.17 -3.52
N ARG A 91 -21.86 -9.31 -3.41
CA ARG A 91 -20.94 -9.19 -4.54
C ARG A 91 -21.23 -10.25 -5.61
N LYS A 92 -21.42 -11.53 -5.22
CA LYS A 92 -21.78 -12.62 -6.15
C LYS A 92 -23.11 -12.37 -6.84
N SER A 93 -24.13 -11.93 -6.10
CA SER A 93 -25.45 -11.60 -6.63
C SER A 93 -25.39 -10.44 -7.64
N VAL A 94 -24.62 -9.39 -7.33
CA VAL A 94 -24.40 -8.27 -8.26
C VAL A 94 -23.67 -8.74 -9.51
N TYR A 95 -22.62 -9.57 -9.40
CA TYR A 95 -21.90 -10.10 -10.55
C TYR A 95 -22.76 -11.04 -11.41
N ALA A 96 -23.54 -11.93 -10.79
CA ALA A 96 -24.43 -12.86 -11.49
C ALA A 96 -25.54 -12.12 -12.26
N ASN A 97 -26.06 -11.03 -11.70
CA ASN A 97 -27.09 -10.21 -12.32
C ASN A 97 -26.54 -9.02 -13.13
N TYR A 98 -25.21 -8.88 -13.23
CA TYR A 98 -24.58 -7.74 -13.90
C TYR A 98 -24.96 -7.67 -15.37
N ALA A 99 -25.00 -8.81 -16.06
CA ALA A 99 -25.44 -8.88 -17.45
C ALA A 99 -26.92 -8.48 -17.63
N ALA A 100 -27.78 -8.90 -16.69
CA ALA A 100 -29.19 -8.50 -16.69
C ALA A 100 -29.35 -7.00 -16.44
N PHE A 101 -28.59 -6.44 -15.48
CA PHE A 101 -28.58 -5.01 -15.16
C PHE A 101 -28.08 -4.14 -16.32
N ILE A 102 -27.00 -4.54 -16.99
CA ILE A 102 -26.49 -3.82 -18.17
C ILE A 102 -27.49 -3.87 -19.32
N ARG A 103 -28.16 -5.02 -19.51
CA ARG A 103 -29.20 -5.15 -20.54
C ARG A 103 -30.42 -4.30 -20.22
N THR A 104 -30.97 -4.33 -19.00
CA THR A 104 -32.11 -3.48 -18.63
C THR A 104 -31.74 -2.00 -18.63
N SER A 105 -30.53 -1.62 -18.21
CA SER A 105 -30.08 -0.23 -18.30
C SER A 105 -29.98 0.26 -19.75
N ARG A 106 -29.57 -0.62 -20.68
CA ARG A 106 -29.55 -0.30 -22.11
C ARG A 106 -30.96 -0.16 -22.67
N GLU A 107 -31.84 -1.12 -22.35
CA GLU A 107 -33.25 -1.06 -22.75
C GLU A 107 -33.95 0.20 -22.20
N ILE A 108 -33.63 0.64 -20.98
CA ILE A 108 -34.15 1.89 -20.40
C ILE A 108 -33.64 3.10 -21.19
N SER A 109 -32.35 3.17 -21.51
CA SER A 109 -31.82 4.25 -22.35
C SER A 109 -32.40 4.25 -23.76
N ASP A 110 -32.64 3.08 -24.35
CA ASP A 110 -33.29 2.97 -25.65
C ASP A 110 -34.74 3.47 -25.59
N VAL A 111 -35.49 3.08 -24.54
CA VAL A 111 -36.86 3.58 -24.28
C VAL A 111 -36.87 5.09 -24.00
N GLU A 112 -35.90 5.63 -23.26
CA GLU A 112 -35.74 7.08 -23.08
C GLU A 112 -35.51 7.79 -24.42
N GLY A 113 -34.69 7.22 -25.30
CA GLY A 113 -34.49 7.68 -26.66
C GLY A 113 -35.78 7.66 -27.50
N GLU A 114 -36.56 6.59 -27.40
CA GLU A 114 -37.87 6.46 -28.05
C GLU A 114 -38.89 7.47 -27.50
N ILE A 115 -38.92 7.73 -26.19
CA ILE A 115 -39.80 8.74 -25.57
C ILE A 115 -39.41 10.14 -26.05
N VAL A 116 -38.12 10.44 -26.17
CA VAL A 116 -37.64 11.71 -26.74
C VAL A 116 -38.04 11.83 -28.21
N ALA A 117 -37.91 10.75 -29.00
CA ALA A 117 -38.36 10.72 -30.39
C ALA A 117 -39.88 10.92 -30.52
N MET A 118 -40.68 10.26 -29.68
CA MET A 118 -42.13 10.40 -29.64
C MET A 118 -42.55 11.80 -29.18
N SER A 119 -41.86 12.38 -28.19
CA SER A 119 -42.07 13.78 -27.76
C SER A 119 -41.77 14.76 -28.89
N ASN A 120 -40.69 14.53 -29.64
CA ASN A 120 -40.37 15.35 -30.82
C ASN A 120 -41.39 15.18 -31.94
N LEU A 121 -41.89 13.96 -32.17
CA LEU A 121 -42.96 13.68 -33.13
C LEU A 121 -44.28 14.34 -32.71
N LEU A 122 -44.64 14.30 -31.43
CA LEU A 122 -45.81 14.98 -30.89
C LEU A 122 -45.66 16.50 -30.99
N LYS A 123 -44.46 17.04 -30.75
CA LYS A 123 -44.17 18.47 -30.95
C LYS A 123 -44.29 18.87 -32.41
N SER A 124 -43.82 18.04 -33.34
CA SER A 124 -43.94 18.31 -34.78
C SER A 124 -45.39 18.19 -35.27
N GLN A 125 -46.14 17.19 -34.79
CA GLN A 125 -47.57 17.05 -35.05
C GLN A 125 -48.38 18.19 -34.43
N ALA A 126 -48.05 18.62 -33.21
CA ALA A 126 -48.68 19.80 -32.60
C ALA A 126 -48.36 21.09 -33.38
N LYS A 127 -47.17 21.19 -33.98
CA LYS A 127 -46.81 22.30 -34.88
C LYS A 127 -47.59 22.25 -36.18
N LEU A 128 -47.79 21.06 -36.76
CA LEU A 128 -48.66 20.85 -37.91
C LEU A 128 -50.12 21.17 -37.61
N VAL A 129 -50.66 20.73 -36.46
CA VAL A 129 -52.03 21.02 -36.02
C VAL A 129 -52.21 22.52 -35.77
N ARG A 130 -51.23 23.21 -35.15
CA ARG A 130 -51.27 24.67 -35.02
C ARG A 130 -51.21 25.36 -36.38
N SER A 131 -50.36 24.91 -37.29
CA SER A 131 -50.31 25.43 -38.66
C SER A 131 -51.61 25.16 -39.44
N LEU A 132 -52.28 24.03 -39.22
CA LEU A 132 -53.56 23.69 -39.82
C LEU A 132 -54.71 24.50 -39.20
N ALA A 133 -54.66 24.78 -37.90
CA ALA A 133 -55.61 25.65 -37.21
C ALA A 133 -55.44 27.11 -37.66
N GLU A 134 -54.20 27.58 -37.84
CA GLU A 134 -53.87 28.90 -38.38
C GLU A 134 -54.29 29.01 -39.86
N SER A 135 -54.18 27.92 -40.65
CA SER A 135 -54.62 27.89 -42.05
C SER A 135 -56.14 27.72 -42.21
N GLY A 136 -56.80 26.97 -41.32
CA GLY A 136 -58.25 26.73 -41.32
C GLY A 136 -59.09 27.91 -40.82
N VAL A 137 -58.48 28.84 -40.09
CA VAL A 137 -59.12 30.10 -39.67
C VAL A 137 -59.25 31.11 -40.84
N SER A 138 -58.59 30.87 -41.98
CA SER A 138 -58.74 31.71 -43.18
C SER A 138 -59.81 31.25 -44.18
N THR A 139 -60.54 30.15 -43.95
CA THR A 139 -61.51 29.60 -44.93
C THR A 139 -62.97 29.51 -44.46
N ILE A 140 -63.31 30.01 -43.26
CA ILE A 140 -64.71 30.01 -42.75
C ILE A 140 -65.26 31.45 -42.54
N ALA A 141 -64.49 32.49 -42.87
CA ALA A 141 -64.97 33.87 -42.88
C ALA A 141 -65.38 34.34 -44.30
N SER A 142 -66.23 33.58 -44.98
CA SER A 142 -67.05 34.09 -46.09
C SER A 142 -68.16 33.10 -46.43
N ASN A 143 -69.39 33.60 -46.45
CA ASN A 143 -70.64 32.96 -46.89
C ASN A 143 -71.40 32.14 -45.83
N THR A 144 -72.25 32.81 -45.06
CA THR A 144 -73.65 32.36 -44.98
C THR A 144 -74.58 33.57 -44.87
N SER A 145 -75.37 33.75 -45.92
CA SER A 145 -76.40 34.77 -46.10
C SER A 145 -77.71 34.38 -45.40
N VAL A 146 -78.28 35.35 -44.66
CA VAL A 146 -79.68 35.84 -44.64
C VAL A 146 -80.83 34.82 -44.63
N THR A 147 -81.68 34.87 -43.57
CA THR A 147 -83.14 35.17 -43.66
C THR A 147 -83.75 35.48 -42.28
N ASP A 148 -84.27 36.71 -42.16
CA ASP A 148 -85.46 37.21 -41.46
C ASP A 148 -85.92 36.62 -40.11
N THR A 149 -85.90 37.43 -39.05
CA THR A 149 -87.11 38.12 -38.54
C THR A 149 -86.78 39.08 -37.39
N GLU A 150 -87.57 40.15 -37.33
CA GLU A 150 -87.42 41.38 -36.55
C GLU A 150 -87.40 41.19 -35.03
N GLY A 151 -86.57 41.98 -34.33
CA GLY A 151 -86.55 42.00 -32.87
C GLY A 151 -85.65 43.08 -32.27
N LYS A 152 -86.08 44.35 -32.40
CA LYS A 152 -85.78 45.53 -31.55
C LYS A 152 -84.41 45.61 -30.86
N GLY A 153 -83.62 46.59 -31.28
CA GLY A 153 -82.35 46.96 -30.65
C GLY A 153 -82.46 47.43 -29.20
N LEU A 154 -81.43 47.10 -28.44
CA LEU A 154 -80.85 47.90 -27.35
C LEU A 154 -79.31 47.84 -27.48
N PRO A 155 -78.57 48.91 -27.15
CA PRO A 155 -77.18 49.06 -27.57
C PRO A 155 -76.20 48.20 -26.75
N GLN A 156 -75.23 47.58 -27.44
CA GLN A 156 -74.01 47.04 -26.82
C GLN A 156 -73.22 48.22 -26.24
N HIS A 157 -73.31 48.40 -24.92
CA HIS A 157 -72.35 49.21 -24.19
C HIS A 157 -71.02 48.47 -24.26
N GLU A 158 -70.01 49.05 -24.93
CA GLU A 158 -68.61 48.67 -24.73
C GLU A 158 -68.38 48.61 -23.22
N THR A 159 -68.13 47.41 -22.69
CA THR A 159 -67.82 47.28 -21.28
C THR A 159 -66.44 47.89 -21.14
N GLU A 160 -66.35 49.11 -20.60
CA GLU A 160 -65.06 49.73 -20.33
C GLU A 160 -64.18 48.70 -19.61
N PRO A 161 -62.95 48.45 -20.09
CA PRO A 161 -62.04 47.55 -19.41
C PRO A 161 -61.91 48.05 -17.97
N SER A 162 -62.08 47.12 -17.03
CA SER A 162 -61.90 47.42 -15.61
C SER A 162 -60.53 48.06 -15.41
N GLN A 163 -60.37 48.91 -14.39
CA GLN A 163 -59.09 49.58 -14.13
C GLN A 163 -57.90 48.58 -14.11
N LEU A 164 -58.14 47.39 -13.56
CA LEU A 164 -57.19 46.27 -13.53
C LEU A 164 -56.87 45.70 -14.93
N GLU A 165 -57.82 45.65 -15.86
CA GLU A 165 -57.58 45.22 -17.25
C GLU A 165 -56.77 46.24 -18.05
N ARG A 166 -56.94 47.54 -17.78
CA ARG A 166 -56.09 48.59 -18.39
C ARG A 166 -54.66 48.53 -17.88
N GLU A 167 -54.50 48.35 -16.57
CA GLU A 167 -53.19 48.15 -15.93
C GLU A 167 -52.51 46.89 -16.48
N ALA A 168 -53.25 45.78 -16.64
CA ALA A 168 -52.77 44.55 -17.27
C ALA A 168 -52.34 44.73 -18.74
N GLN A 169 -53.06 45.55 -19.52
CA GLN A 169 -52.72 45.82 -20.93
C GLN A 169 -51.45 46.68 -21.08
N ALA A 170 -51.11 47.52 -20.10
CA ALA A 170 -49.93 48.38 -20.14
C ALA A 170 -48.62 47.68 -19.73
N ILE A 171 -48.71 46.57 -18.99
CA ILE A 171 -47.55 45.81 -18.48
C ILE A 171 -46.63 45.29 -19.61
N PRO A 172 -47.14 44.65 -20.69
CA PRO A 172 -46.30 44.17 -21.79
C PRO A 172 -45.50 45.29 -22.50
N ASP A 173 -46.11 46.44 -22.75
CA ASP A 173 -45.46 47.58 -23.40
C ASP A 173 -44.37 48.20 -22.49
N SER A 174 -44.68 48.33 -21.20
CA SER A 174 -43.70 48.79 -20.20
C SER A 174 -42.50 47.85 -20.13
N LEU A 175 -42.73 46.53 -20.16
CA LEU A 175 -41.65 45.54 -20.21
C LEU A 175 -40.81 45.68 -21.49
N ASP A 176 -41.41 45.86 -22.66
CA ASP A 176 -40.65 46.01 -23.91
C ASP A 176 -39.72 47.25 -23.88
N VAL A 177 -40.19 48.36 -23.28
CA VAL A 177 -39.36 49.56 -23.05
C VAL A 177 -38.21 49.24 -22.10
N LEU A 178 -38.47 48.61 -20.95
CA LEU A 178 -37.43 48.29 -19.97
C LEU A 178 -36.41 47.27 -20.50
N LEU A 179 -36.84 46.32 -21.33
CA LEU A 179 -35.95 45.38 -22.03
C LEU A 179 -35.05 46.10 -23.03
N ALA A 180 -35.59 47.06 -23.79
CA ALA A 180 -34.80 47.90 -24.70
C ALA A 180 -33.79 48.78 -23.95
N GLU A 181 -34.19 49.35 -22.81
CA GLU A 181 -33.34 50.16 -21.94
C GLU A 181 -32.38 49.35 -21.04
N LYS A 182 -32.46 48.00 -21.10
CA LYS A 182 -31.66 47.06 -20.28
C LYS A 182 -31.81 47.26 -18.77
N LYS A 183 -32.97 47.74 -18.31
CA LYS A 183 -33.26 47.96 -16.89
C LYS A 183 -33.76 46.68 -16.21
N ILE A 184 -32.85 45.71 -16.06
CA ILE A 184 -33.13 44.33 -15.62
C ILE A 184 -33.95 44.28 -14.32
N ASN A 185 -33.53 44.99 -13.26
CA ASN A 185 -34.20 44.94 -11.96
C ASN A 185 -35.65 45.48 -12.01
N GLN A 186 -35.89 46.51 -12.80
CA GLN A 186 -37.23 47.07 -12.99
C GLN A 186 -38.10 46.13 -13.83
N ALA A 187 -37.52 45.50 -14.85
CA ALA A 187 -38.22 44.50 -15.65
C ALA A 187 -38.65 43.29 -14.79
N LEU A 188 -37.79 42.83 -13.86
CA LEU A 188 -38.15 41.76 -12.91
C LEU A 188 -39.30 42.15 -11.99
N GLN A 189 -39.29 43.38 -11.46
CA GLN A 189 -40.39 43.88 -10.62
C GLN A 189 -41.71 43.89 -11.39
N ILE A 190 -41.73 44.43 -12.61
CA ILE A 190 -42.96 44.46 -13.43
C ILE A 190 -43.42 43.04 -13.81
N LEU A 191 -42.50 42.09 -14.03
CA LEU A 191 -42.86 40.68 -14.24
C LEU A 191 -43.53 40.07 -12.99
N GLU A 192 -43.00 40.33 -11.79
CA GLU A 192 -43.60 39.87 -10.52
C GLU A 192 -44.99 40.50 -10.28
N GLU A 193 -45.16 41.79 -10.59
CA GLU A 193 -46.46 42.48 -10.53
C GLU A 193 -47.46 41.87 -11.52
N GLY A 194 -47.02 41.58 -12.74
CA GLY A 194 -47.83 40.90 -13.76
C GLY A 194 -48.24 39.50 -13.33
N ASP A 195 -47.34 38.70 -12.78
CA ASP A 195 -47.65 37.35 -12.27
C ASP A 195 -48.64 37.39 -11.10
N ARG A 196 -48.54 38.40 -10.21
CA ARG A 196 -49.51 38.61 -9.12
C ARG A 196 -50.90 38.92 -9.66
N LEU A 197 -51.02 39.80 -10.65
CA LEU A 197 -52.31 40.12 -11.29
C LEU A 197 -52.92 38.89 -11.98
N VAL A 198 -52.10 38.08 -12.63
CA VAL A 198 -52.54 36.80 -13.21
C VAL A 198 -53.05 35.86 -12.11
N ALA A 199 -52.33 35.72 -10.99
CA ALA A 199 -52.76 34.88 -9.86
C ALA A 199 -54.08 35.36 -9.23
N GLU A 200 -54.21 36.67 -8.99
CA GLU A 200 -55.43 37.32 -8.48
C GLU A 200 -56.64 37.09 -9.39
N ALA A 201 -56.44 37.10 -10.71
CA ALA A 201 -57.50 36.83 -11.69
C ALA A 201 -58.01 35.38 -11.67
N PHE A 202 -57.19 34.42 -11.23
CA PHE A 202 -57.54 33.00 -11.15
C PHE A 202 -57.99 32.53 -9.75
N HIS A 203 -58.00 33.40 -8.73
CA HIS A 203 -58.41 33.04 -7.37
C HIS A 203 -59.95 32.89 -7.20
N PRO A 204 -60.45 31.82 -6.54
CA PRO A 204 -61.89 31.50 -6.50
C PRO A 204 -62.78 32.38 -5.60
N ASN A 205 -62.24 33.17 -4.67
CA ASN A 205 -63.02 33.93 -3.66
C ASN A 205 -62.76 35.47 -3.64
N GLY A 206 -62.22 36.06 -4.70
CA GLY A 206 -61.96 37.50 -4.76
C GLY A 206 -63.19 38.34 -5.15
N HIS A 207 -63.83 39.00 -4.18
CA HIS A 207 -64.86 40.01 -4.42
C HIS A 207 -64.21 41.39 -4.67
N GLY A 208 -63.97 41.72 -5.95
CA GLY A 208 -63.65 43.09 -6.37
C GLY A 208 -62.82 43.15 -7.66
N GLY A 209 -63.43 43.56 -8.78
CA GLY A 209 -62.73 43.87 -10.05
C GLY A 209 -62.20 42.65 -10.82
N ARG A 210 -63.07 41.88 -11.48
CA ARG A 210 -62.64 40.67 -12.21
C ARG A 210 -62.04 41.05 -13.57
N MET A 211 -60.73 40.89 -13.74
CA MET A 211 -60.13 40.67 -15.06
C MET A 211 -60.75 39.41 -15.69
N SER A 212 -61.08 39.44 -16.98
CA SER A 212 -61.60 38.24 -17.65
C SER A 212 -60.55 37.12 -17.70
N SER A 213 -60.99 35.85 -17.62
CA SER A 213 -60.08 34.69 -17.72
C SER A 213 -59.30 34.68 -19.05
N ALA A 214 -59.89 35.21 -20.11
CA ALA A 214 -59.21 35.35 -21.41
C ALA A 214 -58.11 36.42 -21.37
N ALA A 215 -58.37 37.58 -20.75
CA ALA A 215 -57.37 38.62 -20.56
C ALA A 215 -56.22 38.15 -19.64
N ALA A 216 -56.53 37.38 -18.58
CA ALA A 216 -55.51 36.78 -17.71
C ALA A 216 -54.61 35.79 -18.46
N SER A 217 -55.18 34.93 -19.32
CA SER A 217 -54.38 34.02 -20.17
C SER A 217 -53.55 34.76 -21.24
N GLN A 218 -54.07 35.85 -21.81
CA GLN A 218 -53.33 36.69 -22.75
C GLN A 218 -52.15 37.38 -22.06
N LEU A 219 -52.37 37.95 -20.88
CA LEU A 219 -51.30 38.54 -20.07
C LEU A 219 -50.27 37.48 -19.68
N GLN A 220 -50.68 36.29 -19.24
CA GLN A 220 -49.78 35.19 -18.91
C GLN A 220 -48.91 34.78 -20.11
N LEU A 221 -49.47 34.72 -21.31
CA LEU A 221 -48.71 34.44 -22.54
C LEU A 221 -47.71 35.56 -22.85
N ALA A 222 -48.15 36.83 -22.77
CA ALA A 222 -47.30 37.99 -23.01
C ALA A 222 -46.13 38.10 -22.01
N LEU A 223 -46.37 37.79 -20.73
CA LEU A 223 -45.35 37.70 -19.68
C LEU A 223 -44.37 36.56 -19.94
N SER A 224 -44.86 35.38 -20.35
CA SER A 224 -44.01 34.23 -20.66
C SER A 224 -43.05 34.49 -21.84
N GLU A 225 -43.52 35.17 -22.88
CA GLU A 225 -42.69 35.55 -24.04
C GLU A 225 -41.59 36.54 -23.63
N ARG A 226 -41.94 37.58 -22.88
CA ARG A 226 -41.00 38.61 -22.43
C ARG A 226 -40.01 38.09 -21.40
N ARG A 227 -40.44 37.17 -20.52
CA ARG A 227 -39.57 36.39 -19.61
C ARG A 227 -38.54 35.58 -20.39
N ALA A 228 -38.96 34.87 -21.45
CA ALA A 228 -38.03 34.13 -22.31
C ALA A 228 -37.05 35.05 -23.05
N ARG A 229 -37.53 36.20 -23.55
CA ARG A 229 -36.69 37.20 -24.24
C ARG A 229 -35.65 37.81 -23.30
N LEU A 230 -36.03 38.16 -22.07
CA LEU A 230 -35.12 38.65 -21.03
C LEU A 230 -34.08 37.59 -20.66
N ALA A 231 -34.51 36.34 -20.49
CA ALA A 231 -33.60 35.24 -20.19
C ALA A 231 -32.55 35.04 -21.29
N GLU A 232 -32.94 35.11 -22.57
CA GLU A 232 -31.97 35.00 -23.67
C GLU A 232 -30.98 36.17 -23.70
N GLN A 233 -31.45 37.41 -23.52
CA GLN A 233 -30.58 38.59 -23.47
C GLN A 233 -29.56 38.51 -22.32
N LEU A 234 -29.97 38.03 -21.16
CA LEU A 234 -29.07 37.82 -20.01
C LEU A 234 -28.08 36.67 -20.31
N ALA A 235 -28.53 35.56 -20.89
CA ALA A 235 -27.67 34.44 -21.25
C ALA A 235 -26.63 34.80 -22.32
N GLU A 236 -26.95 35.67 -23.27
CA GLU A 236 -26.00 36.20 -24.24
C GLU A 236 -25.01 37.19 -23.61
N ALA A 237 -25.49 38.06 -22.71
CA ALA A 237 -24.65 39.04 -22.03
C ALA A 237 -23.58 38.38 -21.15
N THR A 238 -23.94 37.32 -20.41
CA THR A 238 -23.02 36.58 -19.52
C THR A 238 -21.88 35.87 -20.25
N GLN A 239 -22.00 35.65 -21.56
CA GLN A 239 -20.97 35.01 -22.37
C GLN A 239 -19.92 36.00 -22.91
N GLN A 240 -20.15 37.31 -22.74
CA GLN A 240 -19.24 38.35 -23.22
C GLN A 240 -17.96 38.42 -22.37
N PRO A 241 -16.75 38.59 -22.95
CA PRO A 241 -15.48 38.55 -22.22
C PRO A 241 -15.32 39.59 -21.10
N PHE A 242 -16.05 40.69 -21.18
CA PHE A 242 -16.00 41.81 -20.24
C PHE A 242 -17.01 41.70 -19.09
N PHE A 243 -17.97 40.79 -19.19
CA PHE A 243 -19.03 40.61 -18.20
C PHE A 243 -18.52 39.78 -17.02
N ARG A 244 -18.15 40.44 -15.91
CA ARG A 244 -17.36 39.81 -14.84
C ARG A 244 -17.81 40.21 -13.44
N GLY A 245 -17.42 39.41 -12.45
CA GLY A 245 -17.55 39.75 -11.04
C GLY A 245 -19.00 39.98 -10.61
N SER A 246 -19.29 41.15 -10.06
CA SER A 246 -20.62 41.50 -9.55
C SER A 246 -21.68 41.56 -10.65
N GLU A 247 -21.33 42.00 -11.87
CA GLU A 247 -22.27 42.07 -13.00
C GLU A 247 -22.67 40.66 -13.48
N LEU A 248 -21.69 39.75 -13.54
CA LEU A 248 -21.93 38.34 -13.83
C LEU A 248 -22.89 37.74 -12.79
N ARG A 249 -22.62 37.95 -11.50
CA ARG A 249 -23.49 37.42 -10.42
C ARG A 249 -24.89 38.02 -10.46
N SER A 250 -25.04 39.31 -10.72
CA SER A 250 -26.37 39.96 -10.75
C SER A 250 -27.21 39.47 -11.93
N ALA A 251 -26.63 39.28 -13.13
CA ALA A 251 -27.35 38.73 -14.27
C ALA A 251 -27.73 37.26 -14.08
N LEU A 252 -26.86 36.46 -13.45
CA LEU A 252 -27.15 35.07 -13.14
C LEU A 252 -28.23 34.94 -12.06
N ALA A 253 -28.20 35.80 -11.03
CA ALA A 253 -29.28 35.88 -10.03
C ALA A 253 -30.61 36.33 -10.67
N ALA A 254 -30.56 37.21 -11.67
CA ALA A 254 -31.75 37.58 -12.44
C ALA A 254 -32.29 36.42 -13.28
N LEU A 255 -31.41 35.60 -13.90
CA LEU A 255 -31.80 34.39 -14.62
C LEU A 255 -32.43 33.34 -13.69
N ASP A 256 -31.86 33.14 -12.51
CA ASP A 256 -32.39 32.24 -11.50
C ASP A 256 -33.81 32.66 -11.06
N LYS A 257 -34.01 33.95 -10.79
CA LYS A 257 -35.33 34.53 -10.50
C LYS A 257 -36.35 34.38 -11.64
N LEU A 258 -35.91 34.25 -12.89
CA LEU A 258 -36.77 34.00 -14.04
C LEU A 258 -37.18 32.52 -14.17
N GLY A 259 -36.64 31.63 -13.32
CA GLY A 259 -36.89 30.19 -13.32
C GLY A 259 -35.93 29.39 -14.21
N ASP A 260 -34.83 29.99 -14.69
CA ASP A 260 -33.82 29.35 -15.55
C ASP A 260 -32.47 29.14 -14.83
N GLY A 261 -32.55 28.68 -13.57
CA GLY A 261 -31.40 28.55 -12.67
C GLY A 261 -30.37 27.50 -13.12
N THR A 262 -30.80 26.40 -13.74
CA THR A 262 -29.88 25.36 -14.28
C THR A 262 -29.00 25.90 -15.42
N ARG A 263 -29.59 26.66 -16.34
CA ARG A 263 -28.84 27.34 -17.41
C ARG A 263 -27.92 28.41 -16.80
N ALA A 264 -28.40 29.18 -15.84
CA ALA A 264 -27.59 30.18 -15.14
C ALA A 264 -26.37 29.56 -14.46
N HIS A 265 -26.54 28.46 -13.72
CA HIS A 265 -25.44 27.75 -13.07
C HIS A 265 -24.43 27.19 -14.09
N THR A 266 -24.91 26.59 -15.18
CA THR A 266 -24.04 26.15 -16.30
C THR A 266 -23.24 27.31 -16.90
N LEU A 267 -23.85 28.48 -17.09
CA LEU A 267 -23.19 29.67 -17.62
C LEU A 267 -22.13 30.22 -16.65
N LEU A 268 -22.39 30.18 -15.33
CA LEU A 268 -21.41 30.53 -14.30
C LEU A 268 -20.14 29.67 -14.44
N LEU A 269 -20.31 28.34 -14.42
CA LEU A 269 -19.19 27.40 -14.51
C LEU A 269 -18.44 27.54 -15.84
N ARG A 270 -19.16 27.77 -16.95
CA ARG A 270 -18.56 28.02 -18.27
C ARG A 270 -17.72 29.29 -18.29
N SER A 271 -18.16 30.35 -17.62
CA SER A 271 -17.38 31.60 -17.49
C SER A 271 -16.08 31.38 -16.71
N HIS A 272 -16.17 30.69 -15.57
CA HIS A 272 -14.97 30.30 -14.78
C HIS A 272 -14.03 29.41 -15.58
N HIS A 273 -14.55 28.44 -16.32
CA HIS A 273 -13.76 27.54 -17.17
C HIS A 273 -12.98 28.30 -18.26
N LYS A 274 -13.65 29.16 -19.03
CA LYS A 274 -13.00 29.96 -20.09
C LYS A 274 -11.87 30.83 -19.51
N ARG A 275 -12.12 31.45 -18.35
CA ARG A 275 -11.12 32.27 -17.66
C ARG A 275 -9.93 31.44 -17.20
N LEU A 276 -10.19 30.28 -16.61
CA LEU A 276 -9.13 29.37 -16.16
C LEU A 276 -8.28 28.90 -17.36
N GLN A 277 -8.90 28.47 -18.46
CA GLN A 277 -8.19 28.07 -19.68
C GLN A 277 -7.29 29.18 -20.21
N HIS A 278 -7.80 30.42 -20.30
CA HIS A 278 -7.00 31.56 -20.75
C HIS A 278 -5.78 31.79 -19.85
N ASN A 279 -5.95 31.76 -18.53
CA ASN A 279 -4.85 31.94 -17.60
C ASN A 279 -3.83 30.78 -17.67
N ILE A 280 -4.29 29.53 -17.87
CA ILE A 280 -3.41 28.38 -18.05
C ILE A 280 -2.57 28.53 -19.33
N THR A 281 -3.14 29.03 -20.43
CA THR A 281 -2.36 29.23 -21.67
C THR A 281 -1.23 30.25 -21.53
N GLY A 282 -1.33 31.18 -20.56
CA GLY A 282 -0.26 32.11 -20.21
C GLY A 282 0.86 31.50 -19.37
N LEU A 283 0.65 30.34 -18.74
CA LEU A 283 1.66 29.65 -17.92
C LEU A 283 2.57 28.79 -18.79
N ARG A 284 3.84 29.19 -18.93
CA ARG A 284 4.86 28.37 -19.60
C ARG A 284 5.57 27.43 -18.61
N PRO A 285 5.77 26.15 -18.95
CA PRO A 285 6.70 25.28 -18.23
C PRO A 285 8.12 25.82 -18.40
N SER A 286 8.76 26.25 -17.31
CA SER A 286 10.16 26.68 -17.34
C SER A 286 11.07 25.46 -17.49
N GLY A 287 11.98 25.46 -18.47
CA GLY A 287 12.86 24.33 -18.76
C GLY A 287 14.05 24.13 -17.81
N THR A 288 14.21 24.98 -16.79
CA THR A 288 15.43 25.04 -15.95
C THR A 288 15.20 24.68 -14.48
N SER A 289 13.96 24.52 -14.02
CA SER A 289 13.65 24.11 -12.65
C SER A 289 12.92 22.76 -12.64
N TYR A 290 13.05 22.05 -11.52
CA TYR A 290 12.54 20.70 -11.27
C TYR A 290 10.99 20.58 -11.23
N GLY A 291 10.28 21.37 -12.03
CA GLY A 291 8.82 21.37 -12.19
C GLY A 291 8.02 21.94 -11.01
N GLY A 292 8.61 22.05 -9.81
CA GLY A 292 7.93 22.53 -8.59
C GLY A 292 7.28 23.92 -8.73
N ALA A 293 7.99 24.90 -9.30
CA ALA A 293 7.45 26.26 -9.49
C ALA A 293 6.27 26.29 -10.48
N TYR A 294 6.36 25.50 -11.56
CA TYR A 294 5.26 25.37 -12.52
C TYR A 294 4.04 24.71 -11.87
N THR A 295 4.25 23.60 -11.14
CA THR A 295 3.19 22.92 -10.40
C THR A 295 2.54 23.84 -9.38
N ALA A 296 3.33 24.61 -8.60
CA ALA A 296 2.80 25.55 -7.62
C ALA A 296 1.91 26.62 -8.27
N ALA A 297 2.39 27.27 -9.33
CA ALA A 297 1.63 28.30 -10.05
C ALA A 297 0.34 27.74 -10.67
N LEU A 298 0.43 26.58 -11.32
CA LEU A 298 -0.73 25.92 -11.93
C LEU A 298 -1.73 25.45 -10.88
N SER A 299 -1.25 24.89 -9.77
CA SER A 299 -2.06 24.40 -8.66
C SER A 299 -2.81 25.56 -8.00
N GLN A 300 -2.10 26.64 -7.68
CA GLN A 300 -2.71 27.86 -7.16
C GLN A 300 -3.79 28.40 -8.11
N LEU A 301 -3.51 28.45 -9.42
CA LEU A 301 -4.45 28.96 -10.41
C LEU A 301 -5.74 28.11 -10.49
N VAL A 302 -5.60 26.78 -10.56
CA VAL A 302 -6.74 25.87 -10.70
C VAL A 302 -7.57 25.83 -9.42
N PHE A 303 -6.95 25.58 -8.27
CA PHE A 303 -7.70 25.38 -7.02
C PHE A 303 -8.28 26.69 -6.47
N SER A 304 -7.65 27.85 -6.71
CA SER A 304 -8.28 29.14 -6.39
C SER A 304 -9.47 29.47 -7.31
N ALA A 305 -9.42 29.09 -8.59
CA ALA A 305 -10.55 29.23 -9.50
C ALA A 305 -11.72 28.33 -9.09
N ILE A 306 -11.43 27.11 -8.61
CA ILE A 306 -12.44 26.20 -8.04
C ILE A 306 -13.06 26.81 -6.78
N ALA A 307 -12.25 27.31 -5.85
CA ALA A 307 -12.73 27.98 -4.64
C ALA A 307 -13.65 29.17 -4.99
N GLN A 308 -13.25 29.97 -5.97
CA GLN A 308 -14.01 31.15 -6.37
C GLN A 308 -15.34 30.77 -7.06
N ALA A 309 -15.34 29.75 -7.91
CA ALA A 309 -16.56 29.25 -8.53
C ALA A 309 -17.54 28.68 -7.50
N SER A 310 -17.03 27.98 -6.48
CA SER A 310 -17.84 27.49 -5.36
C SER A 310 -18.51 28.64 -4.59
N ARG A 311 -17.74 29.66 -4.20
CA ARG A 311 -18.27 30.85 -3.50
C ARG A 311 -19.27 31.62 -4.35
N ASP A 312 -18.99 31.82 -5.64
CA ASP A 312 -19.90 32.52 -6.53
C ASP A 312 -21.19 31.72 -6.77
N SER A 313 -21.13 30.38 -6.79
CA SER A 313 -22.31 29.52 -6.91
C SER A 313 -23.21 29.65 -5.68
N VAL A 314 -22.65 29.48 -4.47
CA VAL A 314 -23.40 29.65 -3.22
C VAL A 314 -23.96 31.07 -3.06
N ALA A 315 -23.22 32.09 -3.49
CA ALA A 315 -23.66 33.48 -3.39
C ALA A 315 -24.84 33.82 -4.33
N VAL A 316 -25.00 33.11 -5.46
CA VAL A 316 -26.06 33.37 -6.44
C VAL A 316 -27.25 32.45 -6.22
N PHE A 317 -27.00 31.16 -5.95
CA PHE A 317 -28.03 30.11 -5.95
C PHE A 317 -28.30 29.49 -4.57
N GLY A 318 -27.55 29.88 -3.53
CA GLY A 318 -27.66 29.27 -2.20
C GLY A 318 -27.15 27.82 -2.15
N GLU A 319 -27.53 27.09 -1.09
CA GLU A 319 -27.11 25.70 -0.86
C GLU A 319 -28.09 24.69 -1.46
N GLU A 320 -28.36 24.78 -2.76
CA GLU A 320 -29.21 23.81 -3.46
C GLU A 320 -28.41 22.57 -3.93
N PRO A 321 -28.89 21.35 -3.65
CA PRO A 321 -28.15 20.12 -3.97
C PRO A 321 -27.96 19.87 -5.48
N ALA A 322 -28.86 20.39 -6.32
CA ALA A 322 -28.77 20.28 -7.77
C ALA A 322 -27.54 20.99 -8.31
N TYR A 323 -27.31 22.25 -7.90
CA TYR A 323 -26.16 23.05 -8.30
C TYR A 323 -24.86 22.57 -7.67
N ALA A 324 -24.92 22.09 -6.42
CA ALA A 324 -23.75 21.49 -5.76
C ALA A 324 -23.20 20.28 -6.55
N SER A 325 -24.08 19.43 -7.09
CA SER A 325 -23.67 18.26 -7.88
C SER A 325 -22.95 18.64 -9.17
N GLU A 326 -23.48 19.62 -9.91
CA GLU A 326 -22.84 20.14 -11.13
C GLU A 326 -21.49 20.81 -10.84
N LEU A 327 -21.40 21.57 -9.74
CA LEU A 327 -20.16 22.21 -9.29
C LEU A 327 -19.08 21.17 -8.97
N VAL A 328 -19.44 20.09 -8.27
CA VAL A 328 -18.51 18.99 -7.95
C VAL A 328 -18.00 18.30 -9.22
N LEU A 329 -18.88 18.03 -10.19
CA LEU A 329 -18.47 17.45 -11.48
C LEU A 329 -17.51 18.37 -12.24
N TRP A 330 -17.79 19.67 -12.25
CA TRP A 330 -16.91 20.65 -12.88
C TRP A 330 -15.54 20.76 -12.17
N ALA A 331 -15.53 20.82 -10.83
CA ALA A 331 -14.30 20.86 -10.03
C ALA A 331 -13.45 19.61 -10.23
N ARG A 332 -14.08 18.43 -10.32
CA ARG A 332 -13.42 17.18 -10.69
C ARG A 332 -12.78 17.28 -12.08
N SER A 333 -13.51 17.76 -13.09
CA SER A 333 -12.97 17.93 -14.45
C SER A 333 -11.78 18.89 -14.50
N GLN A 334 -11.81 19.99 -13.74
CA GLN A 334 -10.65 20.90 -13.64
C GLN A 334 -9.45 20.24 -12.95
N THR A 335 -9.70 19.40 -11.95
CA THR A 335 -8.66 18.61 -11.25
C THR A 335 -8.03 17.56 -12.17
N GLU A 336 -8.83 16.91 -13.02
CA GLU A 336 -8.36 15.97 -14.06
C GLU A 336 -7.48 16.67 -15.10
N LEU A 337 -7.89 17.86 -15.57
CA LEU A 337 -7.08 18.68 -16.47
C LEU A 337 -5.75 19.07 -15.81
N PHE A 338 -5.78 19.54 -14.56
CA PHE A 338 -4.59 19.86 -13.77
C PHE A 338 -3.63 18.67 -13.70
N ALA A 339 -4.13 17.49 -13.29
CA ALA A 339 -3.31 16.29 -13.16
C ALA A 339 -2.68 15.89 -14.50
N SER A 340 -3.41 16.02 -15.62
CA SER A 340 -2.90 15.72 -16.95
C SER A 340 -1.73 16.65 -17.36
N LEU A 341 -1.81 17.93 -17.02
CA LEU A 341 -0.77 18.92 -17.33
C LEU A 341 0.48 18.70 -16.48
N VAL A 342 0.30 18.47 -15.17
CA VAL A 342 1.41 18.18 -14.25
C VAL A 342 2.09 16.86 -14.63
N LYS A 343 1.32 15.83 -14.99
CA LYS A 343 1.87 14.57 -15.48
C LYS A 343 2.73 14.76 -16.72
N ARG A 344 2.23 15.49 -17.72
CA ARG A 344 2.92 15.71 -18.99
C ARG A 344 4.18 16.57 -18.84
N ASN A 345 4.10 17.65 -18.06
CA ASN A 345 5.15 18.66 -18.02
C ASN A 345 6.18 18.44 -16.90
N VAL A 346 5.87 17.63 -15.88
CA VAL A 346 6.73 17.44 -14.71
C VAL A 346 6.91 15.97 -14.34
N LEU A 347 5.84 15.24 -14.05
CA LEU A 347 5.98 13.92 -13.41
C LEU A 347 6.59 12.89 -14.36
N SER A 348 6.28 12.92 -15.66
CA SER A 348 6.80 11.92 -16.60
C SER A 348 8.31 12.00 -16.78
N SER A 349 8.87 13.23 -16.88
CA SER A 349 10.32 13.43 -16.98
C SER A 349 11.02 13.17 -15.64
N SER A 350 10.41 13.61 -14.53
CA SER A 350 10.95 13.38 -13.19
C SER A 350 10.98 11.89 -12.84
N ALA A 351 9.92 11.15 -13.15
CA ALA A 351 9.86 9.71 -12.91
C ALA A 351 10.90 8.94 -13.74
N ALA A 352 11.05 9.29 -15.03
CA ALA A 352 12.05 8.66 -15.90
C ALA A 352 13.50 8.90 -15.45
N ALA A 353 13.78 10.05 -14.82
CA ALA A 353 15.09 10.39 -14.28
C ALA A 353 15.32 9.88 -12.83
N GLY A 354 14.38 9.13 -12.25
CA GLY A 354 14.45 8.69 -10.85
C GLY A 354 14.31 9.83 -9.84
N GLY A 355 13.75 10.97 -10.25
CA GLY A 355 13.52 12.14 -9.42
C GLY A 355 12.26 11.99 -8.55
N LEU A 356 12.34 11.21 -7.48
CA LEU A 356 11.24 11.03 -6.54
C LEU A 356 10.91 12.32 -5.76
N ARG A 357 11.92 13.10 -5.35
CA ARG A 357 11.75 14.33 -4.57
C ARG A 357 10.78 15.36 -5.19
N ALA A 358 10.85 15.63 -6.50
CA ALA A 358 9.95 16.57 -7.20
C ALA A 358 8.60 15.95 -7.33
N ALA A 359 8.54 14.66 -7.67
CA ALA A 359 7.26 14.00 -7.77
C ALA A 359 6.53 14.17 -6.43
N ALA A 360 7.25 13.97 -5.32
CA ALA A 360 6.75 14.18 -3.98
C ALA A 360 6.38 15.65 -3.69
N GLU A 361 7.28 16.61 -3.94
CA GLU A 361 7.03 18.04 -3.71
C GLU A 361 5.85 18.56 -4.55
N CYS A 362 5.79 18.21 -5.84
CA CYS A 362 4.72 18.61 -6.74
C CYS A 362 3.36 18.08 -6.29
N VAL A 363 3.32 16.81 -5.90
CA VAL A 363 2.09 16.18 -5.41
C VAL A 363 1.69 16.76 -4.05
N GLN A 364 2.64 17.00 -3.14
CA GLN A 364 2.38 17.65 -1.86
C GLN A 364 1.78 19.05 -2.02
N ILE A 365 2.36 19.88 -2.89
CA ILE A 365 1.84 21.23 -3.17
C ILE A 365 0.39 21.15 -3.68
N ALA A 366 0.11 20.20 -4.58
CA ALA A 366 -1.22 20.01 -5.14
C ALA A 366 -2.23 19.47 -4.11
N LEU A 367 -1.84 18.51 -3.28
CA LEU A 367 -2.65 18.01 -2.17
C LEU A 367 -2.90 19.09 -1.11
N GLY A 368 -1.90 19.93 -0.81
CA GLY A 368 -2.04 21.04 0.12
C GLY A 368 -3.15 22.02 -0.30
N HIS A 369 -3.21 22.37 -1.60
CA HIS A 369 -4.31 23.20 -2.10
C HIS A 369 -5.66 22.48 -2.15
N CYS A 370 -5.68 21.15 -2.40
CA CYS A 370 -6.90 20.36 -2.30
C CYS A 370 -7.44 20.36 -0.86
N LEU A 371 -6.58 20.18 0.14
CA LEU A 371 -6.96 20.20 1.57
C LEU A 371 -7.69 21.49 1.97
N LEU A 372 -7.21 22.64 1.49
CA LEU A 372 -7.89 23.93 1.72
C LEU A 372 -9.32 24.00 1.14
N LEU A 373 -9.61 23.22 0.10
CA LEU A 373 -10.96 23.10 -0.46
C LEU A 373 -11.81 22.09 0.31
N GLU A 374 -11.20 21.09 0.95
CA GLU A 374 -11.93 20.13 1.78
C GLU A 374 -12.54 20.82 3.01
N ASP A 375 -11.83 21.80 3.58
CA ASP A 375 -12.35 22.68 4.63
C ASP A 375 -13.60 23.48 4.20
N GLN A 376 -13.80 23.64 2.88
CA GLN A 376 -14.96 24.30 2.27
C GLN A 376 -16.00 23.30 1.73
N GLY A 377 -15.89 22.01 2.06
CA GLY A 377 -16.84 20.96 1.66
C GLY A 377 -16.54 20.32 0.29
N LEU A 378 -15.41 20.60 -0.34
CA LEU A 378 -15.01 20.06 -1.65
C LEU A 378 -13.82 19.09 -1.52
N ALA A 379 -14.13 17.80 -1.31
CA ALA A 379 -13.14 16.73 -1.17
C ALA A 379 -12.50 16.31 -2.50
N LEU A 380 -11.35 16.92 -2.86
CA LEU A 380 -10.63 16.64 -4.12
C LEU A 380 -9.34 15.81 -3.95
N CYS A 381 -8.82 15.64 -2.72
CA CYS A 381 -7.59 14.87 -2.50
C CYS A 381 -7.68 13.43 -3.06
N PRO A 382 -8.77 12.65 -2.83
CA PRO A 382 -8.85 11.27 -3.34
C PRO A 382 -8.81 11.19 -4.87
N VAL A 383 -9.42 12.17 -5.56
CA VAL A 383 -9.41 12.26 -7.02
C VAL A 383 -7.99 12.52 -7.52
N LEU A 384 -7.33 13.53 -6.95
CA LEU A 384 -5.97 13.89 -7.35
C LEU A 384 -4.98 12.74 -7.07
N SER A 385 -5.04 12.15 -5.87
CA SER A 385 -4.19 11.02 -5.50
C SER A 385 -4.33 9.85 -6.48
N LYS A 386 -5.57 9.50 -6.88
CA LYS A 386 -5.82 8.43 -7.87
C LYS A 386 -5.17 8.72 -9.22
N LEU A 387 -5.17 9.98 -9.67
CA LEU A 387 -4.65 10.37 -10.98
C LEU A 387 -3.12 10.40 -11.03
N VAL A 388 -2.46 10.86 -9.96
CA VAL A 388 -1.01 11.04 -9.92
C VAL A 388 -0.26 9.80 -9.40
N ARG A 389 -0.93 8.92 -8.65
CA ARG A 389 -0.33 7.72 -8.04
C ARG A 389 0.51 6.87 -9.00
N PRO A 390 0.07 6.51 -10.23
CA PRO A 390 0.89 5.70 -11.13
C PRO A 390 2.23 6.35 -11.49
N SER A 391 2.27 7.68 -11.62
CA SER A 391 3.51 8.41 -11.90
C SER A 391 4.43 8.49 -10.69
N VAL A 392 3.87 8.52 -9.49
CA VAL A 392 4.64 8.48 -8.24
C VAL A 392 5.22 7.09 -7.99
N GLU A 393 4.43 6.03 -8.20
CA GLU A 393 4.90 4.63 -8.13
C GLU A 393 6.03 4.40 -9.12
N GLN A 394 5.90 4.86 -10.37
CA GLN A 394 6.98 4.80 -11.35
C GLN A 394 8.26 5.54 -10.89
N ALA A 395 8.11 6.72 -10.28
CA ALA A 395 9.25 7.47 -9.76
C ALA A 395 9.91 6.78 -8.56
N LEU A 396 9.11 6.11 -7.73
CA LEU A 396 9.56 5.30 -6.59
C LEU A 396 10.39 4.11 -7.08
N ASP A 397 9.86 3.33 -8.03
CA ASP A 397 10.54 2.16 -8.60
C ASP A 397 11.86 2.56 -9.28
N ALA A 398 11.84 3.61 -10.11
CA ALA A 398 13.04 4.13 -10.74
C ALA A 398 14.09 4.62 -9.73
N ASN A 399 13.65 5.17 -8.59
CA ASN A 399 14.58 5.57 -7.53
C ASN A 399 15.21 4.35 -6.87
N LEU A 400 14.43 3.31 -6.56
CA LEU A 400 14.93 2.05 -6.01
C LEU A 400 15.98 1.40 -6.92
N THR A 401 15.70 1.30 -8.22
CA THR A 401 16.69 0.80 -9.21
C THR A 401 17.97 1.62 -9.20
N ARG A 402 17.87 2.95 -9.12
CA ARG A 402 19.05 3.83 -9.01
C ARG A 402 19.85 3.59 -7.72
N ILE A 403 19.17 3.29 -6.60
CA ILE A 403 19.85 2.91 -5.36
C ILE A 403 20.58 1.59 -5.54
N GLU A 404 19.92 0.59 -6.12
CA GLU A 404 20.48 -0.73 -6.42
C GLU A 404 21.75 -0.61 -7.28
N GLU A 405 21.68 0.11 -8.40
CA GLU A 405 22.82 0.34 -9.30
C GLU A 405 23.97 1.08 -8.59
N SER A 406 23.66 2.12 -7.82
CA SER A 406 24.68 2.90 -7.11
C SER A 406 25.34 2.13 -5.98
N VAL A 407 24.59 1.32 -5.24
CA VAL A 407 25.13 0.47 -4.17
C VAL A 407 25.91 -0.68 -4.78
N GLY A 408 25.41 -1.30 -5.85
CA GLY A 408 26.09 -2.39 -6.55
C GLY A 408 27.44 -1.97 -7.13
N ALA A 409 27.52 -0.78 -7.74
CA ALA A 409 28.79 -0.24 -8.23
C ALA A 409 29.82 0.00 -7.11
N LEU A 410 29.37 0.42 -5.91
CA LEU A 410 30.25 0.59 -4.76
C LEU A 410 30.62 -0.74 -4.10
N ALA A 411 29.68 -1.68 -3.99
CA ALA A 411 29.94 -3.04 -3.52
C ALA A 411 30.98 -3.73 -4.41
N ALA A 412 30.92 -3.51 -5.72
CA ALA A 412 31.90 -4.04 -6.68
C ALA A 412 33.34 -3.57 -6.43
N ALA A 413 33.53 -2.41 -5.78
CA ALA A 413 34.85 -1.85 -5.48
C ALA A 413 35.22 -1.90 -3.98
N ASP A 414 34.30 -2.38 -3.13
CA ASP A 414 34.42 -2.35 -1.66
C ASP A 414 35.60 -3.22 -1.18
N ASP A 415 36.30 -2.76 -0.15
CA ASP A 415 37.39 -3.48 0.51
C ASP A 415 36.93 -4.21 1.78
N TRP A 416 35.64 -4.10 2.09
CA TRP A 416 34.98 -4.68 3.26
C TRP A 416 35.52 -4.20 4.60
N VAL A 417 36.17 -3.03 4.62
CA VAL A 417 36.69 -2.44 5.86
C VAL A 417 35.62 -1.61 6.55
N LEU A 418 35.32 -1.93 7.81
CA LEU A 418 34.33 -1.20 8.60
C LEU A 418 34.89 0.14 9.10
N SER A 419 34.24 1.24 8.70
CA SER A 419 34.63 2.60 9.07
C SER A 419 33.44 3.42 9.58
N HIS A 420 33.72 4.54 10.26
CA HIS A 420 32.68 5.48 10.69
C HIS A 420 32.20 6.34 9.50
N PRO A 421 30.95 6.83 9.51
CA PRO A 421 30.36 7.60 8.41
C PRO A 421 31.21 8.81 7.95
N GLY A 422 31.97 9.42 8.87
CA GLY A 422 32.76 10.63 8.64
C GLY A 422 34.02 10.44 7.78
N ALA A 423 34.48 9.21 7.53
CA ALA A 423 35.68 8.96 6.73
C ALA A 423 35.45 9.17 5.22
N MET A 424 34.20 9.05 4.73
CA MET A 424 33.88 8.98 3.29
C MET A 424 33.30 10.29 2.72
N LEU A 425 32.71 11.17 3.54
CA LEU A 425 31.94 12.34 3.07
C LEU A 425 32.79 13.55 2.59
N ARG A 426 34.11 13.40 2.42
CA ARG A 426 34.98 14.47 1.89
C ARG A 426 35.12 14.47 0.36
N GLY A 427 34.63 13.44 -0.32
CA GLY A 427 34.75 13.28 -1.77
C GLY A 427 33.41 13.05 -2.46
N SER A 428 32.92 14.08 -3.14
CA SER A 428 31.85 14.04 -4.15
C SER A 428 30.39 13.99 -3.66
N TYR A 429 29.60 14.94 -4.16
CA TYR A 429 28.16 15.17 -3.97
C TYR A 429 27.76 15.76 -2.61
N GLY A 430 27.92 17.08 -2.51
CA GLY A 430 27.40 17.86 -1.39
C GLY A 430 25.88 17.79 -1.30
N THR A 431 25.40 17.18 -0.22
CA THR A 431 24.09 17.51 0.37
C THR A 431 24.24 17.44 1.88
N ARG A 432 24.04 18.60 2.53
CA ARG A 432 23.99 18.74 3.98
C ARG A 432 22.73 18.04 4.49
N SER A 433 22.82 16.75 4.82
CA SER A 433 21.88 16.18 5.79
C SER A 433 22.50 16.36 7.18
N SER A 434 21.78 17.09 8.01
CA SER A 434 22.06 17.29 9.41
C SER A 434 22.00 15.93 10.12
N TYR A 435 23.13 15.24 10.22
CA TYR A 435 23.36 14.37 11.37
C TYR A 435 23.16 15.26 12.60
N GLY A 436 22.02 15.10 13.27
CA GLY A 436 21.76 15.76 14.54
C GLY A 436 22.97 15.52 15.44
N ALA A 437 23.55 16.60 15.95
CA ALA A 437 24.70 16.61 16.83
C ALA A 437 24.37 16.07 18.24
N GLY A 438 23.72 14.90 18.31
CA GLY A 438 23.36 14.21 19.54
C GLY A 438 22.97 12.76 19.24
N HIS A 439 23.82 11.82 19.65
CA HIS A 439 23.65 10.36 19.56
C HIS A 439 23.81 9.73 18.16
N GLY A 440 24.90 10.08 17.46
CA GLY A 440 25.33 9.34 16.26
C GLY A 440 25.63 7.88 16.61
N SER A 441 25.07 6.94 15.85
CA SER A 441 25.38 5.52 16.01
C SER A 441 26.88 5.30 15.79
N TYR A 442 27.57 4.78 16.81
CA TYR A 442 29.00 4.42 16.75
C TYR A 442 29.24 3.16 15.89
N VAL A 443 28.22 2.68 15.17
CA VAL A 443 28.28 1.48 14.36
C VAL A 443 29.08 1.73 13.09
N LYS A 444 30.19 1.00 12.95
CA LYS A 444 31.02 0.99 11.75
C LYS A 444 30.37 0.12 10.66
N LEU A 445 30.42 0.60 9.42
CA LEU A 445 29.94 -0.08 8.22
C LEU A 445 31.00 0.02 7.11
N SER A 446 30.93 -0.85 6.11
CA SER A 446 31.74 -0.70 4.88
C SER A 446 31.23 0.43 3.99
N SER A 447 31.97 0.75 2.93
CA SER A 447 31.65 1.85 2.02
C SER A 447 30.29 1.67 1.33
N SER A 448 30.00 0.44 0.85
CA SER A 448 28.74 0.10 0.21
C SER A 448 27.56 0.13 1.17
N ALA A 449 27.74 -0.35 2.41
CA ALA A 449 26.70 -0.34 3.45
C ALA A 449 26.35 1.08 3.91
N HIS A 450 27.34 1.97 4.04
CA HIS A 450 27.07 3.40 4.30
C HIS A 450 26.28 4.04 3.17
N ARG A 451 26.65 3.75 1.91
CA ARG A 451 25.92 4.26 0.75
C ARG A 451 24.47 3.77 0.76
N PHE A 452 24.26 2.47 0.98
CA PHE A 452 22.94 1.87 1.07
C PHE A 452 22.09 2.59 2.12
N ASN A 453 22.59 2.71 3.35
CA ASN A 453 21.88 3.39 4.43
C ASN A 453 21.56 4.86 4.09
N PHE A 454 22.53 5.60 3.56
CA PHE A 454 22.33 7.01 3.18
C PHE A 454 21.24 7.17 2.12
N MET A 455 21.33 6.39 1.03
CA MET A 455 20.36 6.49 -0.06
C MET A 455 18.96 6.02 0.35
N VAL A 456 18.85 4.99 1.19
CA VAL A 456 17.56 4.56 1.75
C VAL A 456 16.96 5.61 2.69
N GLN A 457 17.79 6.31 3.49
CA GLN A 457 17.32 7.42 4.31
C GLN A 457 16.78 8.57 3.46
N ASP A 458 17.51 9.00 2.43
CA ASP A 458 17.07 10.04 1.49
C ASP A 458 15.77 9.62 0.78
N PHE A 459 15.70 8.38 0.31
CA PHE A 459 14.50 7.82 -0.32
C PHE A 459 13.29 7.85 0.61
N LEU A 460 13.44 7.41 1.86
CA LEU A 460 12.36 7.43 2.83
C LEU A 460 11.95 8.84 3.26
N GLU A 461 12.86 9.82 3.22
CA GLU A 461 12.52 11.24 3.41
C GLU A 461 11.66 11.77 2.28
N ASP A 462 11.91 11.35 1.04
CA ASP A 462 11.11 11.75 -0.12
C ASP A 462 9.72 11.06 -0.12
N VAL A 463 9.62 9.82 0.38
CA VAL A 463 8.35 9.06 0.50
C VAL A 463 7.50 9.51 1.68
N ALA A 464 8.10 9.88 2.81
CA ALA A 464 7.36 10.15 4.06
C ALA A 464 6.21 11.16 3.91
N PRO A 465 6.33 12.28 3.17
CA PRO A 465 5.22 13.20 2.97
C PRO A 465 4.07 12.63 2.12
N LEU A 466 4.31 11.56 1.37
CA LEU A 466 3.33 10.91 0.49
C LEU A 466 2.59 9.74 1.17
N ILE A 467 2.76 9.59 2.49
CA ILE A 467 2.10 8.59 3.31
C ILE A 467 0.57 8.52 3.09
N SER A 468 -0.08 9.66 2.88
CA SER A 468 -1.53 9.74 2.65
C SER A 468 -1.98 9.00 1.39
N MET A 469 -1.07 8.75 0.44
CA MET A 469 -1.33 8.04 -0.81
C MET A 469 -1.25 6.52 -0.69
N GLN A 470 -1.09 5.96 0.52
CA GLN A 470 -1.02 4.51 0.78
C GLN A 470 0.17 3.81 0.10
N LEU A 471 1.30 4.51 -0.06
CA LEU A 471 2.52 3.98 -0.69
C LEU A 471 3.40 3.14 0.26
N GLY A 472 3.03 3.00 1.52
CA GLY A 472 3.83 2.32 2.55
C GLY A 472 4.16 0.87 2.20
N GLY A 473 3.18 0.07 1.77
CA GLY A 473 3.38 -1.33 1.37
C GLY A 473 4.38 -1.46 0.21
N PRO A 474 4.12 -0.85 -0.96
CA PRO A 474 5.05 -0.84 -2.09
C PRO A 474 6.47 -0.37 -1.74
N THR A 475 6.58 0.64 -0.86
CA THR A 475 7.87 1.15 -0.39
C THR A 475 8.63 0.09 0.41
N LEU A 476 7.96 -0.58 1.35
CA LEU A 476 8.58 -1.62 2.18
C LEU A 476 8.94 -2.86 1.37
N ASP A 477 8.07 -3.29 0.44
CA ASP A 477 8.36 -4.41 -0.46
C ASP A 477 9.56 -4.09 -1.36
N GLY A 478 9.61 -2.88 -1.95
CA GLY A 478 10.75 -2.41 -2.73
C GLY A 478 12.06 -2.37 -1.95
N LEU A 479 12.03 -1.90 -0.70
CA LEU A 479 13.20 -1.93 0.18
C LEU A 479 13.61 -3.35 0.60
N SER A 480 12.66 -4.29 0.74
CA SER A 480 12.98 -5.70 0.97
C SER A 480 13.72 -6.30 -0.23
N MET A 481 13.24 -6.05 -1.46
CA MET A 481 13.94 -6.52 -2.66
C MET A 481 15.33 -5.91 -2.77
N LEU A 482 15.46 -4.60 -2.52
CA LEU A 482 16.75 -3.92 -2.55
C LEU A 482 17.74 -4.50 -1.52
N PHE A 483 17.27 -4.84 -0.32
CA PHE A 483 18.09 -5.47 0.71
C PHE A 483 18.49 -6.90 0.34
N ASP A 484 17.57 -7.69 -0.22
CA ASP A 484 17.84 -9.03 -0.76
C ASP A 484 18.94 -8.99 -1.84
N HIS A 485 18.84 -8.07 -2.81
CA HIS A 485 19.89 -7.88 -3.83
C HIS A 485 21.24 -7.49 -3.21
N TYR A 486 21.24 -6.65 -2.17
CA TYR A 486 22.47 -6.32 -1.46
C TYR A 486 23.08 -7.56 -0.78
N VAL A 487 22.26 -8.37 -0.11
CA VAL A 487 22.69 -9.62 0.53
C VAL A 487 23.22 -10.62 -0.49
N ASP A 488 22.58 -10.77 -1.65
CA ASP A 488 23.06 -11.61 -2.74
C ASP A 488 24.46 -11.20 -3.22
N MET A 489 24.73 -9.89 -3.32
CA MET A 489 26.08 -9.40 -3.65
C MET A 489 27.10 -9.75 -2.56
N LEU A 490 26.72 -9.69 -1.28
CA LEU A 490 27.62 -10.08 -0.20
C LEU A 490 27.85 -11.59 -0.14
N ILE A 491 26.84 -12.41 -0.43
CA ILE A 491 27.01 -13.86 -0.59
C ILE A 491 28.03 -14.15 -1.71
N LYS A 492 27.92 -13.45 -2.85
CA LYS A 492 28.89 -13.59 -3.96
C LYS A 492 30.30 -13.07 -3.63
N ALA A 493 30.43 -12.23 -2.60
CA ALA A 493 31.73 -11.75 -2.10
C ALA A 493 32.44 -12.78 -1.22
N VAL A 494 31.74 -13.77 -0.67
CA VAL A 494 32.37 -14.87 0.06
C VAL A 494 33.14 -15.74 -0.96
N PRO A 495 34.44 -16.04 -0.71
CA PRO A 495 35.21 -16.93 -1.58
C PRO A 495 34.52 -18.29 -1.73
N SER A 496 34.74 -18.98 -2.85
CA SER A 496 34.32 -20.38 -2.99
C SER A 496 35.56 -21.28 -2.93
N PRO A 497 35.51 -22.39 -2.18
CA PRO A 497 36.64 -23.32 -2.09
C PRO A 497 36.93 -23.91 -3.48
N GLY A 498 38.17 -23.76 -3.96
CA GLY A 498 38.63 -24.29 -5.25
C GLY A 498 38.54 -23.35 -6.46
N GLU A 499 38.16 -22.09 -6.30
CA GLU A 499 38.29 -21.09 -7.37
C GLU A 499 39.68 -20.43 -7.31
N ASP A 500 40.56 -20.77 -8.25
CA ASP A 500 41.80 -20.03 -8.49
C ASP A 500 41.49 -18.53 -8.73
N GLU A 501 42.43 -17.65 -8.35
CA GLU A 501 42.31 -16.18 -8.42
C GLU A 501 41.97 -15.62 -9.83
N GLU A 502 41.97 -16.46 -10.87
CA GLU A 502 41.52 -16.13 -12.23
C GLU A 502 40.02 -16.43 -12.44
N GLY A 503 39.19 -15.64 -11.76
CA GLY A 503 37.86 -15.20 -12.22
C GLY A 503 37.02 -16.17 -13.05
N GLY A 504 36.32 -17.09 -12.38
CA GLY A 504 35.18 -17.77 -12.97
C GLY A 504 34.44 -18.62 -11.95
N ALA A 505 33.22 -18.21 -11.56
CA ALA A 505 32.32 -19.09 -10.84
C ALA A 505 32.07 -20.37 -11.66
N PRO A 506 31.78 -21.53 -11.05
CA PRO A 506 31.51 -22.80 -11.75
C PRO A 506 30.35 -22.70 -12.78
N ASN A 507 29.54 -21.64 -12.72
CA ASN A 507 28.43 -21.36 -13.63
C ASN A 507 28.71 -20.30 -14.72
N GLY A 508 29.96 -19.84 -14.89
CA GLY A 508 30.29 -18.79 -15.87
C GLY A 508 29.76 -17.39 -15.53
N GLU A 509 29.25 -17.17 -14.32
CA GLU A 509 28.96 -15.82 -13.83
C GLU A 509 30.28 -15.13 -13.42
N VAL A 510 30.59 -14.01 -14.08
CA VAL A 510 31.69 -13.13 -13.66
C VAL A 510 31.40 -12.63 -12.25
N ARG A 511 32.31 -12.88 -11.29
CA ARG A 511 32.22 -12.34 -9.92
C ARG A 511 32.25 -10.82 -10.01
N LYS A 512 31.07 -10.19 -9.88
CA LYS A 512 30.90 -8.72 -10.02
C LYS A 512 31.43 -7.93 -8.81
N VAL A 513 31.95 -8.62 -7.79
CA VAL A 513 32.20 -8.07 -6.45
C VAL A 513 33.56 -8.57 -5.94
N ARG A 514 34.31 -7.73 -5.22
CA ARG A 514 35.63 -8.12 -4.69
C ARG A 514 35.48 -9.21 -3.62
N PRO A 515 36.29 -10.27 -3.66
CA PRO A 515 36.22 -11.34 -2.67
C PRO A 515 36.64 -10.82 -1.28
N ALA A 516 35.94 -11.27 -0.24
CA ALA A 516 36.30 -11.09 1.16
C ALA A 516 37.27 -12.22 1.56
N THR A 517 38.56 -12.02 1.33
CA THR A 517 39.59 -13.05 1.47
C THR A 517 40.02 -13.27 2.92
N THR A 518 39.90 -12.25 3.78
CA THR A 518 40.26 -12.39 5.19
C THR A 518 39.04 -12.69 6.06
N GLU A 519 39.25 -13.38 7.19
CA GLU A 519 38.20 -13.61 8.18
C GLU A 519 37.56 -12.29 8.66
N SER A 520 38.37 -11.24 8.85
CA SER A 520 37.86 -9.91 9.23
C SER A 520 36.93 -9.31 8.18
N GLN A 521 37.23 -9.47 6.89
CA GLN A 521 36.36 -9.02 5.80
C GLN A 521 35.07 -9.84 5.72
N GLN A 522 35.16 -11.17 5.85
CA GLN A 522 33.99 -12.07 5.85
C GLN A 522 33.02 -11.73 7.00
N LEU A 523 33.57 -11.50 8.20
CA LEU A 523 32.80 -11.07 9.36
C LEU A 523 32.25 -9.64 9.20
N ALA A 524 32.94 -8.77 8.48
CA ALA A 524 32.44 -7.44 8.14
C ALA A 524 31.19 -7.48 7.25
N LEU A 525 31.07 -8.46 6.35
CA LEU A 525 29.85 -8.66 5.54
C LEU A 525 28.63 -8.90 6.44
N LEU A 526 28.74 -9.83 7.38
CA LEU A 526 27.68 -10.11 8.36
C LEU A 526 27.40 -8.90 9.25
N ALA A 527 28.44 -8.16 9.65
CA ALA A 527 28.32 -6.96 10.46
C ALA A 527 27.52 -5.85 9.76
N ASN A 528 27.71 -5.68 8.45
CA ASN A 528 26.95 -4.73 7.64
C ASN A 528 25.46 -5.07 7.62
N VAL A 529 25.11 -6.29 7.21
CA VAL A 529 23.71 -6.71 7.04
C VAL A 529 22.97 -6.72 8.36
N SER A 530 23.61 -7.19 9.43
CA SER A 530 23.02 -7.20 10.78
C SER A 530 22.75 -5.78 11.28
N ALA A 531 23.71 -4.85 11.14
CA ALA A 531 23.48 -3.44 11.49
C ALA A 531 22.33 -2.81 10.70
N LEU A 532 22.32 -3.03 9.39
CA LEU A 532 21.29 -2.49 8.51
C LEU A 532 19.90 -3.01 8.91
N ALA A 533 19.76 -4.31 9.15
CA ALA A 533 18.50 -4.95 9.50
C ALA A 533 18.01 -4.66 10.93
N ASP A 534 18.91 -4.57 11.91
CA ASP A 534 18.55 -4.39 13.32
C ASP A 534 18.31 -2.92 13.69
N GLU A 535 19.13 -2.01 13.17
CA GLU A 535 19.15 -0.62 13.61
C GLU A 535 18.74 0.35 12.51
N PHE A 536 19.47 0.40 11.39
CA PHE A 536 19.35 1.48 10.43
C PHE A 536 18.03 1.46 9.67
N LEU A 537 17.67 0.33 9.06
CA LEU A 537 16.47 0.22 8.24
C LEU A 537 15.19 0.36 9.08
N PRO A 538 15.04 -0.31 10.24
CA PRO A 538 13.88 -0.08 11.10
C PRO A 538 13.76 1.36 11.59
N ARG A 539 14.89 2.02 11.90
CA ARG A 539 14.91 3.43 12.32
C ARG A 539 14.54 4.37 11.17
N ALA A 540 14.99 4.10 9.95
CA ALA A 540 14.62 4.90 8.80
C ALA A 540 13.12 4.71 8.45
N ALA A 541 12.64 3.46 8.49
CA ALA A 541 11.25 3.12 8.19
C ALA A 541 10.24 3.66 9.21
N SER A 542 10.67 4.04 10.43
CA SER A 542 9.77 4.68 11.40
C SER A 542 9.19 6.00 10.89
N LYS A 543 9.86 6.66 9.93
CA LYS A 543 9.35 7.85 9.23
C LYS A 543 8.07 7.58 8.45
N LEU A 544 7.82 6.32 8.07
CA LEU A 544 6.59 5.91 7.39
C LEU A 544 5.39 5.80 8.34
N VAL A 545 5.56 5.96 9.66
CA VAL A 545 4.45 5.96 10.62
C VAL A 545 3.96 7.40 10.85
N PRO A 546 2.65 7.69 10.68
CA PRO A 546 2.11 9.04 10.93
C PRO A 546 2.35 9.43 12.40
N GLY A 547 2.81 10.66 12.64
CA GLY A 547 2.97 11.20 13.99
C GLY A 547 4.37 11.08 14.61
N GLY A 548 5.39 10.60 13.86
CA GLY A 548 6.80 10.80 14.23
C GLY A 548 7.15 10.45 15.68
N MET A 549 6.59 9.37 16.23
CA MET A 549 6.91 8.97 17.59
C MET A 549 8.18 8.13 17.55
N GLN A 550 9.27 8.74 17.98
CA GLN A 550 10.57 8.14 18.22
C GLN A 550 10.44 7.16 19.39
N THR A 551 9.79 6.04 19.15
CA THR A 551 9.76 4.89 20.06
C THR A 551 9.45 3.68 19.21
N VAL A 552 10.52 3.05 18.71
CA VAL A 552 10.50 1.60 18.53
C VAL A 552 10.23 1.06 19.94
N MET A 553 8.95 0.85 20.26
CA MET A 553 8.53 0.52 21.62
C MET A 553 9.23 -0.76 22.06
N SER A 554 9.97 -0.68 23.16
CA SER A 554 10.37 -1.88 23.90
C SER A 554 9.11 -2.59 24.39
N ARG A 555 9.20 -3.92 24.55
CA ARG A 555 8.08 -4.81 24.90
C ARG A 555 7.38 -4.42 26.23
N ASP A 556 8.02 -3.60 27.06
CA ASP A 556 7.50 -3.13 28.35
C ASP A 556 6.55 -1.92 28.27
N ASP A 557 6.64 -1.07 27.24
CA ASP A 557 5.83 0.17 27.14
C ASP A 557 4.40 -0.08 26.64
N LEU A 558 4.15 -1.22 26.00
CA LEU A 558 2.80 -1.65 25.59
C LEU A 558 1.84 -1.82 26.78
N ARG A 559 2.37 -1.99 28.01
CA ARG A 559 1.56 -2.12 29.23
C ARG A 559 1.15 -0.77 29.84
N SER A 560 1.80 0.33 29.48
CA SER A 560 1.54 1.66 30.06
C SER A 560 0.61 2.52 29.20
N ALA A 561 0.53 2.27 27.88
CA ALA A 561 -0.28 3.04 26.93
C ALA A 561 -1.81 2.85 27.07
N THR A 562 -2.27 1.80 27.76
CA THR A 562 -3.71 1.53 27.99
C THR A 562 -4.37 2.47 29.02
N ARG A 563 -3.69 3.50 29.52
CA ARG A 563 -4.16 4.30 30.67
C ARG A 563 -4.48 5.78 30.43
N ARG A 564 -4.37 6.33 29.21
CA ARG A 564 -4.79 7.73 28.96
C ARG A 564 -5.92 7.79 27.95
N GLY A 565 -6.98 8.48 28.33
CA GLY A 565 -8.19 8.62 27.52
C GLY A 565 -8.58 10.07 27.30
N ARG A 566 -9.45 10.22 26.29
CA ARG A 566 -10.43 11.29 26.03
C ARG A 566 -9.99 12.40 25.06
N ASP A 567 -9.89 12.03 23.77
CA ASP A 567 -10.44 12.76 22.60
C ASP A 567 -10.53 11.79 21.42
N ARG A 568 -11.74 11.35 21.01
CA ARG A 568 -11.91 9.99 20.46
C ARG A 568 -12.38 9.82 19.01
N ASP A 569 -12.69 10.86 18.25
CA ASP A 569 -13.29 10.64 16.92
C ASP A 569 -12.42 11.05 15.73
N GLN A 570 -11.55 12.06 15.87
CA GLN A 570 -10.58 12.42 14.81
C GLN A 570 -9.28 11.61 14.90
N GLU A 571 -8.87 11.22 16.12
CA GLU A 571 -7.72 10.33 16.35
C GLU A 571 -7.99 8.90 15.90
N ARG A 572 -9.24 8.40 15.91
CA ARG A 572 -9.54 6.99 15.55
C ARG A 572 -9.20 6.64 14.10
N HIS A 573 -9.33 7.57 13.15
CA HIS A 573 -8.96 7.34 11.74
C HIS A 573 -7.43 7.39 11.52
N GLN A 574 -6.72 8.24 12.26
CA GLN A 574 -5.25 8.32 12.20
C GLN A 574 -4.58 7.17 12.97
N LEU A 575 -5.12 6.78 14.13
CA LEU A 575 -4.62 5.62 14.90
C LEU A 575 -4.89 4.29 14.18
N GLY A 576 -5.99 4.18 13.43
CA GLY A 576 -6.30 3.00 12.64
C GLY A 576 -5.26 2.73 11.54
N THR A 577 -4.80 3.77 10.84
CA THR A 577 -3.76 3.64 9.81
C THR A 577 -2.37 3.37 10.41
N VAL A 578 -2.05 3.96 11.57
CA VAL A 578 -0.84 3.63 12.36
C VAL A 578 -0.86 2.16 12.80
N ALA A 579 -2.01 1.68 13.31
CA ALA A 579 -2.17 0.31 13.79
C ALA A 579 -2.09 -0.72 12.65
N HIS A 580 -2.54 -0.40 11.43
CA HIS A 580 -2.37 -1.26 10.26
C HIS A 580 -0.91 -1.37 9.78
N ARG A 581 -0.12 -0.29 9.89
CA ARG A 581 1.29 -0.31 9.47
C ARG A 581 2.24 -0.97 10.47
N LEU A 582 1.82 -1.13 11.73
CA LEU A 582 2.65 -1.75 12.77
C LEU A 582 2.86 -3.28 12.55
N PRO A 583 1.85 -4.08 12.15
CA PRO A 583 2.03 -5.45 11.66
C PRO A 583 2.93 -5.53 10.42
N GLU A 584 2.70 -4.69 9.41
CA GLU A 584 3.51 -4.67 8.18
C GLU A 584 4.99 -4.42 8.47
N LEU A 585 5.31 -3.46 9.35
CA LEU A 585 6.69 -3.18 9.77
C LEU A 585 7.32 -4.36 10.55
N LYS A 586 6.52 -5.10 11.33
CA LYS A 586 7.00 -6.32 12.01
C LYS A 586 7.28 -7.45 11.01
N ASP A 587 6.39 -7.65 10.04
CA ASP A 587 6.57 -8.62 8.97
C ASP A 587 7.78 -8.28 8.10
N TRP A 588 7.94 -7.00 7.77
CA TRP A 588 9.09 -6.50 7.05
C TRP A 588 10.39 -6.73 7.83
N ARG A 589 10.45 -6.42 9.12
CA ARG A 589 11.62 -6.73 9.96
C ARG A 589 11.93 -8.22 9.98
N ARG A 590 10.92 -9.10 10.02
CA ARG A 590 11.12 -10.54 9.90
C ARG A 590 11.72 -10.93 8.55
N ARG A 591 11.31 -10.29 7.44
CA ARG A 591 11.92 -10.52 6.11
C ARG A 591 13.39 -10.11 6.10
N LEU A 592 13.73 -8.93 6.62
CA LEU A 592 15.14 -8.50 6.71
C LEU A 592 16.00 -9.50 7.51
N GLN A 593 15.48 -10.02 8.62
CA GLN A 593 16.20 -11.01 9.42
C GLN A 593 16.39 -12.36 8.71
N ARG A 594 15.47 -12.76 7.82
CA ARG A 594 15.67 -13.97 7.00
C ARG A 594 16.85 -13.81 6.06
N GLU A 595 17.06 -12.63 5.49
CA GLU A 595 18.23 -12.37 4.63
C GLU A 595 19.54 -12.30 5.45
N VAL A 596 19.50 -11.76 6.68
CA VAL A 596 20.64 -11.86 7.63
C VAL A 596 20.97 -13.32 7.91
N ASP A 597 19.96 -14.13 8.23
CA ASP A 597 20.11 -15.55 8.51
C ASP A 597 20.68 -16.30 7.30
N ARG A 598 20.23 -15.97 6.08
CA ARG A 598 20.71 -16.55 4.82
C ARG A 598 22.21 -16.32 4.59
N LEU A 599 22.69 -15.09 4.76
CA LEU A 599 24.13 -14.79 4.67
C LEU A 599 24.93 -15.49 5.78
N ARG A 600 24.41 -15.50 7.01
CA ARG A 600 25.06 -16.17 8.13
C ARG A 600 25.22 -17.67 7.88
N ASP A 601 24.16 -18.33 7.43
CA ASP A 601 24.19 -19.76 7.15
C ASP A 601 25.13 -20.08 5.98
N HIS A 602 25.27 -19.18 5.00
CA HIS A 602 26.27 -19.30 3.94
C HIS A 602 27.71 -19.19 4.48
N LEU A 603 27.99 -18.20 5.34
CA LEU A 603 29.30 -18.04 6.00
C LEU A 603 29.64 -19.25 6.89
N CYS A 604 28.66 -19.79 7.63
CA CYS A 604 28.87 -20.99 8.44
C CYS A 604 29.27 -22.18 7.56
N ARG A 605 28.57 -22.41 6.44
CA ARG A 605 28.93 -23.47 5.48
C ARG A 605 30.33 -23.26 4.91
N HIS A 606 30.67 -22.03 4.53
CA HIS A 606 32.01 -21.70 4.03
C HIS A 606 33.10 -22.07 5.04
N HIS A 607 32.97 -21.62 6.29
CA HIS A 607 33.95 -21.93 7.33
C HIS A 607 34.02 -23.42 7.69
N VAL A 608 32.90 -24.15 7.64
CA VAL A 608 32.91 -25.62 7.81
C VAL A 608 33.66 -26.29 6.67
N LEU A 609 33.45 -25.85 5.43
CA LEU A 609 34.20 -26.39 4.28
C LEU A 609 35.70 -26.09 4.40
N GLU A 610 36.09 -24.89 4.82
CA GLU A 610 37.51 -24.56 5.09
C GLU A 610 38.14 -25.43 6.20
N LEU A 611 37.34 -25.84 7.19
CA LEU A 611 37.79 -26.71 8.28
C LEU A 611 37.95 -28.18 7.84
N ILE A 612 37.08 -28.66 6.97
CA ILE A 612 37.08 -30.05 6.49
C ILE A 612 38.09 -30.23 5.35
N TYR A 613 38.16 -29.25 4.45
CA TYR A 613 39.02 -29.25 3.26
C TYR A 613 40.00 -28.10 3.38
N PHE A 614 41.22 -28.37 3.86
CA PHE A 614 42.28 -27.37 3.83
C PHE A 614 42.62 -27.03 2.37
N SER A 615 42.97 -25.76 2.12
CA SER A 615 43.31 -25.28 0.77
C SER A 615 44.43 -26.05 0.08
N ASP A 616 45.27 -26.74 0.85
CA ASP A 616 46.52 -27.34 0.38
C ASP A 616 46.49 -28.88 0.39
N GLU A 617 45.42 -29.52 0.92
CA GLU A 617 45.28 -30.97 0.97
C GLU A 617 43.99 -31.45 0.30
N PRO A 618 44.06 -32.43 -0.63
CA PRO A 618 42.88 -32.94 -1.32
C PRO A 618 42.01 -33.87 -0.46
N GLU A 619 42.50 -34.29 0.71
CA GLU A 619 41.83 -35.24 1.58
C GLU A 619 41.04 -34.54 2.70
N SER A 620 39.85 -35.07 2.98
CA SER A 620 39.00 -34.59 4.07
C SER A 620 39.71 -34.80 5.41
N GLN A 621 39.83 -33.73 6.19
CA GLN A 621 40.37 -33.80 7.55
C GLN A 621 39.41 -34.51 8.50
N LEU A 622 38.11 -34.45 8.20
CA LEU A 622 37.09 -35.22 8.90
C LEU A 622 36.91 -36.56 8.16
N SER A 623 37.83 -37.49 8.43
CA SER A 623 37.86 -38.81 7.80
C SER A 623 37.52 -39.92 8.81
N PRO A 624 36.86 -41.02 8.40
CA PRO A 624 36.69 -42.21 9.23
C PRO A 624 38.02 -42.74 9.78
N ASP A 625 39.10 -42.59 9.01
CA ASP A 625 40.45 -43.04 9.35
C ASP A 625 40.98 -42.43 10.65
N THR A 626 40.51 -41.23 11.01
CA THR A 626 40.82 -40.58 12.29
C THR A 626 40.43 -41.45 13.48
N TYR A 627 39.38 -42.26 13.35
CA TYR A 627 38.88 -43.13 14.41
C TYR A 627 39.29 -44.60 14.21
N LEU A 628 39.37 -45.07 12.96
CA LEU A 628 39.64 -46.48 12.65
C LEU A 628 41.11 -46.90 12.88
N ASN A 629 42.06 -45.97 12.78
CA ASN A 629 43.49 -46.29 12.84
C ASN A 629 44.10 -46.23 14.25
N LEU A 630 43.34 -45.80 15.25
CA LEU A 630 43.86 -45.56 16.61
C LEU A 630 44.25 -46.85 17.34
N ASP A 631 43.50 -47.94 17.13
CA ASP A 631 43.72 -49.22 17.79
C ASP A 631 44.85 -50.07 17.16
N ASN A 632 45.22 -49.78 15.89
CA ASN A 632 46.18 -50.58 15.10
C ASN A 632 47.62 -50.02 15.12
N GLY A 633 48.02 -49.33 16.18
CA GLY A 633 49.38 -48.78 16.36
C GLY A 633 49.60 -47.38 15.77
N GLY A 634 48.55 -46.73 15.25
CA GLY A 634 48.57 -45.33 14.81
C GLY A 634 48.20 -44.31 15.90
N GLY A 635 47.67 -44.76 17.05
CA GLY A 635 47.28 -43.88 18.16
C GLY A 635 48.42 -43.49 19.10
N ASN A 636 48.23 -42.40 19.85
CA ASN A 636 49.16 -41.97 20.89
C ASN A 636 49.25 -43.04 22.00
N PRO A 637 50.43 -43.61 22.31
CA PRO A 637 50.59 -44.58 23.39
C PRO A 637 50.12 -44.09 24.76
N ASN A 638 50.11 -42.77 24.97
CA ASN A 638 49.70 -42.12 26.21
C ASN A 638 48.25 -41.58 26.16
N TRP A 639 47.41 -42.05 25.23
CA TRP A 639 46.04 -41.57 25.03
C TRP A 639 45.20 -41.51 26.32
N HIS A 640 45.27 -42.53 27.18
CA HIS A 640 44.50 -42.54 28.43
C HIS A 640 45.02 -41.56 29.49
N GLN A 641 46.27 -41.12 29.39
CA GLN A 641 46.88 -40.17 30.33
C GLN A 641 46.64 -38.73 29.90
N GLU A 642 46.71 -38.47 28.59
CA GLU A 642 46.56 -37.15 27.99
C GLU A 642 45.59 -37.21 26.79
N PRO A 643 44.29 -37.45 27.03
CA PRO A 643 43.29 -37.49 25.96
C PRO A 643 43.09 -36.09 25.37
N MET A 644 43.09 -36.00 24.04
CA MET A 644 42.92 -34.73 23.31
C MET A 644 41.93 -34.92 22.15
N PRO A 645 40.95 -34.03 21.94
CA PRO A 645 40.07 -34.09 20.78
C PRO A 645 40.84 -34.19 19.46
N SER A 646 40.24 -34.79 18.43
CA SER A 646 40.91 -34.94 17.15
C SER A 646 41.15 -33.58 16.46
N LEU A 647 42.08 -33.56 15.51
CA LEU A 647 42.65 -32.32 14.96
C LEU A 647 41.58 -31.38 14.37
N VAL A 648 40.52 -31.92 13.74
CA VAL A 648 39.42 -31.11 13.20
C VAL A 648 38.68 -30.35 14.31
N PHE A 649 38.47 -30.97 15.47
CA PHE A 649 37.79 -30.32 16.60
C PHE A 649 38.71 -29.33 17.32
N GLN A 650 40.02 -29.58 17.37
CA GLN A 650 41.00 -28.57 17.80
C GLN A 650 41.00 -27.37 16.86
N ALA A 651 41.02 -27.60 15.54
CA ALA A 651 40.95 -26.54 14.53
C ALA A 651 39.64 -25.75 14.61
N LEU A 652 38.51 -26.42 14.86
CA LEU A 652 37.23 -25.78 15.15
C LEU A 652 37.33 -24.86 16.38
N PHE A 653 37.94 -25.32 17.47
CA PHE A 653 38.14 -24.49 18.67
C PHE A 653 38.94 -23.22 18.36
N HIS A 654 40.04 -23.34 17.64
CA HIS A 654 40.84 -22.18 17.21
C HIS A 654 40.04 -21.25 16.31
N LYS A 655 39.25 -21.78 15.37
CA LYS A 655 38.40 -20.97 14.48
C LYS A 655 37.32 -20.22 15.26
N LEU A 656 36.62 -20.88 16.18
CA LEU A 656 35.62 -20.25 17.05
C LEU A 656 36.24 -19.15 17.91
N THR A 657 37.43 -19.40 18.47
CA THR A 657 38.17 -18.43 19.29
C THR A 657 38.66 -17.24 18.46
N SER A 658 39.15 -17.48 17.25
CA SER A 658 39.54 -16.45 16.29
C SER A 658 38.37 -15.56 15.92
N ILE A 659 37.24 -16.14 15.51
CA ILE A 659 36.02 -15.39 15.18
C ILE A 659 35.57 -14.56 16.38
N GLN A 660 35.55 -15.15 17.58
CA GLN A 660 35.15 -14.44 18.80
C GLN A 660 36.08 -13.26 19.11
N HIS A 661 37.40 -13.42 18.93
CA HIS A 661 38.39 -12.35 19.11
C HIS A 661 38.24 -11.25 18.05
N THR A 662 38.21 -11.61 16.77
CA THR A 662 38.08 -10.68 15.64
C THR A 662 36.77 -9.89 15.71
N THR A 663 35.67 -10.52 16.12
CA THR A 663 34.37 -9.85 16.27
C THR A 663 34.26 -8.96 17.50
N ALA A 664 35.06 -9.18 18.56
CA ALA A 664 35.03 -8.33 19.75
C ALA A 664 35.32 -6.86 19.40
N GLU A 665 36.20 -6.61 18.43
CA GLU A 665 36.52 -5.26 17.94
C GLU A 665 35.55 -4.77 16.84
N LEU A 666 35.15 -5.64 15.91
CA LEU A 666 34.31 -5.28 14.76
C LEU A 666 32.83 -5.05 15.14
N LEU A 667 32.33 -5.85 16.08
CA LEU A 667 30.92 -5.95 16.48
C LEU A 667 30.70 -5.54 17.94
N SER A 668 31.51 -4.61 18.45
CA SER A 668 31.34 -4.07 19.81
C SER A 668 29.88 -3.62 20.05
N GLY A 669 29.28 -4.10 21.14
CA GLY A 669 27.86 -3.87 21.49
C GLY A 669 26.84 -4.76 20.76
N ARG A 670 27.27 -5.68 19.89
CA ARG A 670 26.43 -6.60 19.11
C ARG A 670 26.75 -8.08 19.38
N GLU A 671 27.04 -8.40 20.64
CA GLU A 671 27.43 -9.75 21.11
C GLU A 671 26.45 -10.85 20.68
N ARG A 672 25.15 -10.54 20.60
CA ARG A 672 24.13 -11.48 20.15
C ARG A 672 24.38 -12.01 18.73
N VAL A 673 24.87 -11.16 17.83
CA VAL A 673 25.17 -11.58 16.45
C VAL A 673 26.30 -12.61 16.44
N VAL A 674 27.32 -12.38 17.26
CA VAL A 674 28.48 -13.28 17.43
C VAL A 674 28.05 -14.60 18.03
N VAL A 675 27.30 -14.59 19.14
CA VAL A 675 26.82 -15.81 19.80
C VAL A 675 25.99 -16.67 18.85
N VAL A 676 25.13 -16.04 18.02
CA VAL A 676 24.31 -16.77 17.05
C VAL A 676 25.17 -17.31 15.90
N LEU A 677 26.19 -16.59 15.45
CA LEU A 677 27.15 -17.08 14.45
C LEU A 677 27.90 -18.33 14.96
N LEU A 678 28.45 -18.29 16.17
CA LEU A 678 29.20 -19.41 16.77
C LEU A 678 28.29 -20.63 17.00
N MET A 679 27.06 -20.40 17.47
CA MET A 679 26.04 -21.43 17.60
C MET A 679 25.71 -22.10 16.26
N ARG A 680 25.49 -21.30 15.21
CA ARG A 680 25.20 -21.84 13.88
C ARG A 680 26.39 -22.54 13.26
N LEU A 681 27.61 -22.05 13.48
CA LEU A 681 28.83 -22.67 12.95
C LEU A 681 29.02 -24.08 13.53
N THR A 682 28.88 -24.22 14.85
CA THR A 682 28.97 -25.54 15.52
C THR A 682 27.83 -26.48 15.14
N GLU A 683 26.60 -25.98 15.04
CA GLU A 683 25.48 -26.76 14.49
C GLU A 683 25.77 -27.24 13.05
N THR A 684 26.29 -26.36 12.19
CA THR A 684 26.57 -26.69 10.78
C THR A 684 27.56 -27.83 10.65
N LEU A 685 28.65 -27.83 11.44
CA LEU A 685 29.65 -28.90 11.41
C LEU A 685 29.05 -30.23 11.88
N ILE A 686 28.31 -30.23 12.99
CA ILE A 686 27.74 -31.46 13.55
C ILE A 686 26.65 -32.03 12.65
N ILE A 687 25.84 -31.18 12.02
CA ILE A 687 24.86 -31.62 11.02
C ILE A 687 25.58 -32.24 9.84
N TRP A 688 26.65 -31.61 9.34
CA TRP A 688 27.47 -32.16 8.25
C TRP A 688 27.99 -33.57 8.59
N LEU A 689 28.59 -33.75 9.77
CA LEU A 689 29.06 -35.07 10.23
C LEU A 689 27.89 -36.09 10.34
N SER A 690 26.72 -35.65 10.79
CA SER A 690 25.56 -36.53 10.93
C SER A 690 24.98 -36.98 9.58
N GLU A 691 25.06 -36.13 8.56
CA GLU A 691 24.50 -36.34 7.23
C GLU A 691 25.51 -36.95 6.23
N ASP A 692 26.81 -37.02 6.58
CA ASP A 692 27.85 -37.61 5.72
C ASP A 692 27.74 -39.14 5.65
N GLN A 693 27.00 -39.61 4.65
CA GLN A 693 26.81 -41.04 4.45
C GLN A 693 28.08 -41.76 4.02
N GLU A 694 29.03 -41.11 3.34
CA GLU A 694 30.29 -41.75 2.95
C GLU A 694 31.13 -42.04 4.20
N PHE A 695 31.22 -41.07 5.11
CA PHE A 695 31.87 -41.26 6.40
C PHE A 695 31.26 -42.43 7.18
N TRP A 696 29.93 -42.47 7.32
CA TRP A 696 29.26 -43.50 8.11
C TRP A 696 29.28 -44.89 7.47
N ASN A 697 29.20 -45.00 6.13
CA ASN A 697 29.30 -46.29 5.45
C ASN A 697 30.64 -46.98 5.73
N VAL A 698 31.73 -46.21 5.81
CA VAL A 698 33.06 -46.76 6.12
C VAL A 698 33.14 -47.23 7.57
N ILE A 699 32.51 -46.53 8.52
CA ILE A 699 32.49 -46.92 9.94
C ILE A 699 31.56 -48.11 10.21
N GLU A 700 30.40 -48.16 9.55
CA GLU A 700 29.35 -49.15 9.80
C GLU A 700 29.55 -50.44 8.99
N ASP A 701 29.94 -50.33 7.72
CA ASP A 701 30.01 -51.43 6.75
C ASP A 701 31.41 -51.65 6.15
N GLY A 702 32.43 -50.90 6.60
CA GLY A 702 33.79 -50.96 6.05
C GLY A 702 34.60 -52.20 6.46
N GLU A 703 35.74 -52.40 5.77
CA GLU A 703 36.66 -53.52 6.05
C GLU A 703 37.36 -53.39 7.42
N ASN A 704 37.63 -52.16 7.85
CA ASN A 704 38.16 -51.84 9.17
C ASN A 704 37.02 -51.44 10.10
N SER A 705 36.83 -52.18 11.19
CA SER A 705 35.81 -51.87 12.19
C SER A 705 36.30 -50.86 13.23
N LEU A 706 35.38 -50.05 13.76
CA LEU A 706 35.67 -49.16 14.89
C LEU A 706 36.21 -49.94 16.10
N GLY A 707 37.39 -49.56 16.58
CA GLY A 707 38.03 -50.20 17.74
C GLY A 707 37.74 -49.45 19.06
N PRO A 708 38.21 -50.03 20.19
CA PRO A 708 37.97 -49.48 21.52
C PRO A 708 38.41 -48.02 21.70
N ILE A 709 39.63 -47.69 21.29
CA ILE A 709 40.19 -46.34 21.38
C ILE A 709 39.48 -45.42 20.38
N GLY A 710 39.17 -45.91 19.18
CA GLY A 710 38.37 -45.20 18.19
C GLY A 710 37.02 -44.72 18.72
N LEU A 711 36.27 -45.60 19.39
CA LEU A 711 35.00 -45.24 20.01
C LEU A 711 35.16 -44.20 21.13
N GLN A 712 36.18 -44.35 21.99
CA GLN A 712 36.45 -43.38 23.05
C GLN A 712 36.83 -42.00 22.48
N GLN A 713 37.64 -41.94 21.42
CA GLN A 713 37.97 -40.69 20.72
C GLN A 713 36.71 -40.01 20.18
N PHE A 714 35.82 -40.77 19.53
CA PHE A 714 34.58 -40.20 18.99
C PHE A 714 33.70 -39.59 20.09
N VAL A 715 33.54 -40.29 21.22
CA VAL A 715 32.79 -39.79 22.38
C VAL A 715 33.46 -38.53 22.96
N LEU A 716 34.80 -38.52 23.04
CA LEU A 716 35.54 -37.34 23.52
C LEU A 716 35.33 -36.13 22.61
N ASP A 717 35.40 -36.29 21.29
CA ASP A 717 35.20 -35.21 20.30
C ASP A 717 33.81 -34.58 20.43
N MET A 718 32.79 -35.44 20.56
CA MET A 718 31.40 -35.01 20.77
C MET A 718 31.21 -34.26 22.09
N GLN A 719 31.80 -34.78 23.17
CA GLN A 719 31.76 -34.13 24.49
C GLN A 719 32.54 -32.81 24.48
N PHE A 720 33.65 -32.74 23.76
CA PHE A 720 34.47 -31.56 23.60
C PHE A 720 33.68 -30.41 22.94
N ILE A 721 32.97 -30.66 21.84
CA ILE A 721 32.09 -29.64 21.23
C ILE A 721 31.06 -29.10 22.22
N ILE A 722 30.43 -29.99 23.00
CA ILE A 722 29.46 -29.57 24.02
C ILE A 722 30.13 -28.63 25.02
N GLN A 723 31.32 -28.96 25.52
CA GLN A 723 32.05 -28.11 26.47
C GLN A 723 32.46 -26.77 25.87
N VAL A 724 32.98 -26.75 24.64
CA VAL A 724 33.33 -25.51 23.93
C VAL A 724 32.10 -24.61 23.81
N ALA A 725 30.95 -25.15 23.41
CA ALA A 725 29.72 -24.39 23.25
C ALA A 725 29.10 -23.93 24.58
N LEU A 726 29.25 -24.69 25.66
CA LEU A 726 28.83 -24.29 27.00
C LEU A 726 29.70 -23.14 27.53
N ASN A 727 31.02 -23.25 27.39
CA ASN A 727 31.98 -22.23 27.84
C ASN A 727 31.78 -20.91 27.09
N GLY A 728 31.55 -20.97 25.78
CA GLY A 728 31.26 -19.80 24.95
C GLY A 728 29.81 -19.30 25.00
N ARG A 729 28.91 -19.96 25.76
CA ARG A 729 27.47 -19.63 25.88
C ARG A 729 26.69 -19.62 24.56
N PHE A 730 27.08 -20.48 23.62
CA PHE A 730 26.41 -20.65 22.33
C PHE A 730 25.86 -22.06 22.10
N SER A 731 25.80 -22.89 23.16
CA SER A 731 25.16 -24.22 23.12
C SER A 731 23.67 -24.15 22.79
N SER A 732 23.22 -24.92 21.79
CA SER A 732 21.82 -25.06 21.41
C SER A 732 21.23 -26.41 21.81
N ARG A 733 19.89 -26.51 21.88
CA ARG A 733 19.21 -27.80 22.10
C ARG A 733 19.37 -28.73 20.89
N HIS A 734 19.31 -28.17 19.68
CA HIS A 734 19.39 -28.94 18.46
C HIS A 734 20.78 -29.56 18.29
N MET A 735 21.84 -28.77 18.46
CA MET A 735 23.22 -29.25 18.46
C MET A 735 23.40 -30.43 19.41
N ARG A 736 22.98 -30.31 20.68
CA ARG A 736 23.09 -31.40 21.66
C ARG A 736 22.32 -32.65 21.25
N GLN A 737 21.16 -32.49 20.62
CA GLN A 737 20.40 -33.63 20.12
C GLN A 737 21.17 -34.34 19.00
N VAL A 738 21.65 -33.60 18.00
CA VAL A 738 22.42 -34.20 16.89
C VAL A 738 23.70 -34.84 17.42
N VAL A 739 24.41 -34.21 18.35
CA VAL A 739 25.58 -34.79 19.03
C VAL A 739 25.23 -36.13 19.68
N ASN A 740 24.16 -36.18 20.48
CA ASN A 740 23.73 -37.43 21.11
C ASN A 740 23.35 -38.52 20.09
N ASP A 741 22.70 -38.13 19.00
CA ASP A 741 22.28 -39.04 17.93
C ASP A 741 23.50 -39.64 17.21
N VAL A 742 24.52 -38.83 16.88
CA VAL A 742 25.77 -39.35 16.26
C VAL A 742 26.61 -40.17 17.24
N THR A 743 26.64 -39.81 18.53
CA THR A 743 27.29 -40.64 19.55
C THR A 743 26.62 -42.01 19.68
N ALA A 744 25.28 -42.05 19.71
CA ALA A 744 24.53 -43.30 19.77
C ALA A 744 24.75 -44.16 18.50
N ARG A 745 24.85 -43.52 17.33
CA ARG A 745 25.18 -44.18 16.07
C ARG A 745 26.56 -44.84 16.12
N ALA A 746 27.60 -44.13 16.58
CA ALA A 746 28.94 -44.68 16.74
C ALA A 746 28.99 -45.85 17.74
N VAL A 747 28.28 -45.75 18.87
CA VAL A 747 28.15 -46.85 19.86
C VAL A 747 27.48 -48.08 19.24
N THR A 748 26.46 -47.87 18.39
CA THR A 748 25.76 -48.95 17.70
C THR A 748 26.66 -49.62 16.65
N ALA A 749 27.43 -48.83 15.89
CA ALA A 749 28.41 -49.34 14.93
C ALA A 749 29.49 -50.19 15.63
N PHE A 750 30.00 -49.75 16.79
CA PHE A 750 30.93 -50.54 17.58
C PHE A 750 30.31 -51.85 18.08
N ALA A 751 29.08 -51.82 18.58
CA ALA A 751 28.39 -53.01 19.07
C ALA A 751 28.18 -54.07 17.97
N ALA A 752 28.01 -53.64 16.72
CA ALA A 752 27.85 -54.54 15.57
C ALA A 752 29.08 -55.42 15.31
N THR A 753 30.26 -55.05 15.82
CA THR A 753 31.50 -55.86 15.76
C THR A 753 31.47 -57.09 16.68
N GLY A 754 30.47 -57.20 17.55
CA GLY A 754 30.36 -58.28 18.55
C GLY A 754 31.00 -57.96 19.90
N SER A 755 31.55 -56.76 20.07
CA SER A 755 32.10 -56.25 21.34
C SER A 755 31.05 -55.50 22.16
N ASP A 756 31.14 -55.50 23.50
CA ASP A 756 30.26 -54.71 24.36
C ASP A 756 30.79 -53.27 24.51
N PRO A 757 30.08 -52.23 24.04
CA PRO A 757 30.53 -50.84 24.18
C PRO A 757 30.74 -50.41 25.62
N HIS A 758 29.93 -50.90 26.57
CA HIS A 758 30.00 -50.51 27.97
C HIS A 758 31.23 -51.08 28.68
N SER A 759 31.84 -52.12 28.10
CA SER A 759 33.09 -52.69 28.61
C SER A 759 34.31 -51.83 28.29
N VAL A 760 34.19 -50.95 27.29
CA VAL A 760 35.27 -50.12 26.78
C VAL A 760 35.11 -48.65 27.19
N LEU A 761 33.88 -48.14 27.23
CA LEU A 761 33.62 -46.74 27.56
C LEU A 761 33.94 -46.44 29.04
N GLN A 762 34.58 -45.30 29.26
CA GLN A 762 34.78 -44.74 30.60
C GLN A 762 33.47 -44.12 31.12
N GLU A 763 33.46 -43.74 32.40
CA GLU A 763 32.35 -42.99 32.99
C GLU A 763 32.19 -41.61 32.31
N ASP A 764 30.95 -41.11 32.22
CA ASP A 764 30.65 -39.80 31.60
C ASP A 764 31.45 -38.64 32.23
N GLU A 765 31.71 -38.71 33.55
CA GLU A 765 32.54 -37.72 34.25
C GLU A 765 33.99 -37.69 33.74
N TRP A 766 34.53 -38.84 33.31
CA TRP A 766 35.88 -38.91 32.75
C TRP A 766 35.95 -38.12 31.43
N PHE A 767 35.02 -38.34 30.51
CA PHE A 767 34.97 -37.62 29.24
C PHE A 767 34.70 -36.12 29.43
N LEU A 768 33.85 -35.77 30.41
CA LEU A 768 33.60 -34.38 30.78
C LEU A 768 34.89 -33.69 31.25
N ASN A 769 35.63 -34.31 32.17
CA ASN A 769 36.87 -33.75 32.70
C ASN A 769 37.95 -33.67 31.62
N ALA A 770 38.09 -34.71 30.79
CA ALA A 770 39.03 -34.73 29.67
C ALA A 770 38.73 -33.61 28.66
N ALA A 771 37.46 -33.42 28.28
CA ALA A 771 37.06 -32.35 27.39
C ALA A 771 37.31 -30.95 28.00
N GLN A 772 37.03 -30.76 29.29
CA GLN A 772 37.30 -29.49 29.97
C GLN A 772 38.80 -29.18 30.06
N GLU A 773 39.61 -30.20 30.33
CA GLU A 773 41.06 -30.09 30.35
C GLU A 773 41.60 -29.73 28.96
N ALA A 774 41.14 -30.40 27.90
CA ALA A 774 41.50 -30.07 26.52
C ALA A 774 41.17 -28.61 26.16
N VAL A 775 39.98 -28.12 26.56
CA VAL A 775 39.62 -26.70 26.35
C VAL A 775 40.58 -25.76 27.09
N ARG A 776 41.00 -26.11 28.32
CA ARG A 776 41.97 -25.33 29.08
C ARG A 776 43.32 -25.29 28.37
N VAL A 777 43.86 -26.43 27.95
CA VAL A 777 45.15 -26.53 27.26
C VAL A 777 45.13 -25.71 25.97
N LEU A 778 44.14 -25.88 25.10
CA LEU A 778 44.04 -25.14 23.85
C LEU A 778 43.87 -23.62 24.05
N LEU A 779 43.18 -23.21 25.12
CA LEU A 779 43.04 -21.80 25.47
C LEU A 779 44.37 -21.21 25.98
N GLU A 780 45.13 -21.95 26.77
CA GLU A 780 46.48 -21.56 27.21
C GLU A 780 47.42 -21.41 26.01
N GLU A 781 47.41 -22.39 25.09
CA GLU A 781 48.17 -22.35 23.84
C GLU A 781 47.83 -21.11 23.01
N TRP A 782 46.53 -20.83 22.80
CA TRP A 782 46.09 -19.63 22.09
C TRP A 782 46.63 -18.34 22.71
N ASN A 783 46.53 -18.21 24.05
CA ASN A 783 47.00 -17.02 24.75
C ASN A 783 48.52 -16.83 24.64
N THR A 784 49.30 -17.91 24.60
CA THR A 784 50.75 -17.82 24.39
C THR A 784 51.11 -17.37 22.97
N GLN A 785 50.34 -17.79 21.96
CA GLN A 785 50.55 -17.40 20.56
C GLN A 785 50.20 -15.92 20.34
N VAL A 786 49.11 -15.42 20.94
CA VAL A 786 48.69 -14.01 20.83
C VAL A 786 49.61 -13.07 21.64
N GLY A 787 50.22 -13.54 22.72
CA GLY A 787 51.14 -12.77 23.57
C GLY A 787 52.58 -12.63 23.05
N SER A 788 52.93 -13.26 21.93
CA SER A 788 54.30 -13.26 21.38
C SER A 788 54.58 -12.00 20.53
N PRO A 789 55.69 -11.25 20.78
CA PRO A 789 56.01 -10.01 20.06
C PRO A 789 56.28 -10.17 18.55
N THR A 790 56.41 -11.39 18.04
CA THR A 790 56.68 -11.71 16.63
C THR A 790 55.44 -12.15 15.84
N ALA A 791 54.24 -12.17 16.44
CA ALA A 791 53.00 -12.54 15.76
C ALA A 791 52.55 -11.47 14.75
N SER A 792 53.20 -11.46 13.57
CA SER A 792 52.79 -10.65 12.42
C SER A 792 51.59 -11.29 11.72
N ILE A 793 50.69 -10.43 11.25
CA ILE A 793 49.31 -10.64 10.76
C ILE A 793 49.17 -11.61 9.55
N SER A 794 50.25 -12.23 9.09
CA SER A 794 50.27 -13.15 7.94
C SER A 794 50.24 -14.64 8.29
N ALA A 795 50.29 -15.02 9.58
CA ALA A 795 50.34 -16.42 10.02
C ALA A 795 49.00 -16.99 10.53
N GLN A 796 47.88 -16.27 10.40
CA GLN A 796 46.56 -16.72 10.89
C GLN A 796 45.81 -17.65 9.92
N SER A 797 46.45 -18.10 8.83
CA SER A 797 45.97 -19.24 8.04
C SER A 797 46.30 -20.53 8.78
N THR A 798 45.31 -21.40 8.94
CA THR A 798 45.36 -22.69 9.66
C THR A 798 46.34 -23.72 9.09
N SER A 799 47.26 -23.34 8.20
CA SER A 799 48.19 -24.24 7.51
C SER A 799 49.48 -24.55 8.28
N SER A 800 49.76 -23.93 9.44
CA SER A 800 51.06 -24.09 10.10
C SER A 800 51.15 -25.14 11.21
N PHE A 801 50.12 -25.95 11.46
CA PHE A 801 50.21 -27.04 12.44
C PHE A 801 50.79 -28.32 11.80
N ARG A 802 52.10 -28.32 11.53
CA ARG A 802 52.87 -29.56 11.35
C ARG A 802 54.06 -29.62 12.31
N SER A 803 53.95 -30.59 13.24
CA SER A 803 55.00 -31.53 13.65
C SER A 803 56.45 -31.00 13.75
N HIS A 804 56.87 -30.69 14.98
CA HIS A 804 58.27 -30.89 15.38
C HIS A 804 58.58 -32.39 15.44
N GLY A 805 58.89 -32.97 14.28
CA GLY A 805 59.54 -34.27 14.16
C GLY A 805 61.03 -34.04 13.99
N SER A 806 61.82 -34.54 14.93
CA SER A 806 63.28 -34.52 14.87
C SER A 806 63.77 -35.44 13.74
N GLU A 807 64.59 -34.89 12.84
CA GLU A 807 65.76 -35.57 12.27
C GLU A 807 67.02 -34.78 12.63
#